data_AF-A0A1B1AT89-F1
#
_entry.id   AF-A0A1B1AT89-F1
#
_cell.length_a   1.000
_cell.length_b   1.000
_cell.length_c   1.000
_cell.angle_alpha   90.00
_cell.angle_beta   90.00
_cell.angle_gamma   90.00
#
_symmetry.space_group_name_H-M   'P 1'
#
loop_
_entity.id
_entity.type
_entity.pdbx_description
1 polymer ?
#
loop_
_entity_poly.entity_id
_entity_poly.type
_entity_poly.pdbx_seq_one_letter_code
_entity_poly.pdbx_strand_id
1 'polypeptide(L)'
;MSSTWRARTTGTAGIAMLTAGAVLLSTPHIAEAANDPTAADAQADRAMSELEQALESVQSHPIKEAESPEAALAAAKVQDRKVEVLQLRTETDTVHANPDGTLTRETAAGPIRMIKDGRWVDVDLDLERDASGGVSAEAHPEGLRLAGKGGAPAASLRAAATAPQDQARDLITLGSGGRRIAVRWKGGLPAPRLSGNIATYEDAVPGGDLIVEATRTGFEQYLKLHKAPQGGAPMTLPIELPHGMSAEANAGGGVDFLDRSGETVAIMSAPTMWDSQVDPRSGEHTRRKRIPMQVTRSGSTVELSLKPDADWLGDPKTQYPVTIDPATDALDVLFDTFVQGGDTTDQSASTDLKIGWPGDHEGTTKRTARSFLTFRTANFADSLVSKASLKLWNYHAWSCEKRGWEVWAADGADRNTRWSKQPRMTEKIATSTDTKSTTCNNAGWATADITKLAQTWSSAKAETGSLALKASDESDTYAWKRFYSANATDQDKVPTLEVTYNYRPYNGSNLQAGAPFLSTGGLFKVNTTTPILRFSTADHNGEDQVVGTYEITDVATRKVVATVDADPVPSNGTSQVKVPAGKLVSGRTYSFRTTTYDGTHYANGWSDPVRFTVDTSWKPTAAETALGLANTYSDAADITAATSSDATYASIAATEENIVSIPWDGRNSAIDIRNEAMPNRLTIPEAGTHGTQVGGNVVYTSSGPVDTVVQPTTDGGSRTLNILKDSTAPHDYETGFTIPAGMKVVTHDDGSVSLYSEGDDRADKAPQKEPAGFFDAPWAKDAHGNDVPTSYKVVGNKLIQHVEFDAKSAFPIVIDPSWWSTTKKVLWCAATVAGFIAAFTPAGSSKRVVTAVRLVKKIGVKKTAQLIRTYAKRRKLTSAHRKAIAALLGIPALKKACKF
;
A
#
# COMPACT_ATOMS: atom_id res chain seq x y z
N MET A 1 -51.15 -30.58 36.57
CA MET A 1 -51.89 -31.40 35.58
C MET A 1 -51.70 -30.78 34.20
N SER A 2 -51.38 -31.64 33.25
CA SER A 2 -51.20 -31.46 31.80
C SER A 2 -52.18 -30.48 31.13
N SER A 3 -51.70 -29.64 30.19
CA SER A 3 -51.69 -29.94 28.74
C SER A 3 -51.45 -28.68 27.87
N THR A 4 -50.24 -28.61 27.30
CA THR A 4 -49.90 -28.39 25.88
C THR A 4 -50.81 -27.62 24.88
N TRP A 5 -50.18 -26.60 24.27
CA TRP A 5 -50.07 -26.27 22.81
C TRP A 5 -50.94 -25.17 22.15
N ARG A 6 -50.35 -23.99 21.85
CA ARG A 6 -49.94 -23.45 20.52
C ARG A 6 -49.91 -21.91 20.49
N ALA A 7 -48.78 -21.32 20.10
CA ALA A 7 -48.75 -20.10 19.29
C ALA A 7 -47.42 -19.97 18.51
N ARG A 8 -47.55 -19.66 17.23
CA ARG A 8 -46.51 -19.52 16.21
C ARG A 8 -45.91 -18.10 16.22
N THR A 9 -44.57 -18.05 16.21
CA THR A 9 -43.67 -17.21 15.39
C THR A 9 -44.05 -15.79 14.97
N THR A 10 -43.24 -14.83 15.42
CA THR A 10 -42.66 -13.74 14.61
C THR A 10 -41.20 -13.60 15.00
N GLY A 11 -40.29 -13.76 14.03
CA GLY A 11 -38.85 -13.76 14.23
C GLY A 11 -38.21 -12.41 13.93
N THR A 12 -37.35 -11.95 14.83
CA THR A 12 -36.29 -10.97 14.58
C THR A 12 -35.02 -11.52 15.23
N ALA A 13 -33.95 -11.59 14.44
CA ALA A 13 -32.68 -12.21 14.79
C ALA A 13 -31.89 -11.35 15.78
N GLY A 14 -31.59 -11.91 16.95
CA GLY A 14 -30.68 -11.36 17.95
C GLY A 14 -29.30 -12.02 17.85
N ILE A 15 -28.26 -11.19 17.76
CA ILE A 15 -26.84 -11.57 17.83
C ILE A 15 -26.54 -12.00 19.27
N ALA A 16 -26.16 -13.27 19.47
CA ALA A 16 -25.83 -13.83 20.78
C ALA A 16 -24.33 -13.72 21.08
N MET A 17 -23.99 -13.03 22.18
CA MET A 17 -22.78 -13.25 22.95
C MET A 17 -22.89 -14.57 23.72
N LEU A 18 -21.78 -15.30 23.88
CA LEU A 18 -21.65 -16.33 24.91
C LEU A 18 -20.26 -16.31 25.55
N THR A 19 -20.27 -15.99 26.84
CA THR A 19 -19.21 -16.12 27.84
C THR A 19 -19.18 -17.54 28.43
N ALA A 20 -18.00 -18.07 28.76
CA ALA A 20 -17.82 -19.09 29.80
C ALA A 20 -16.45 -18.88 30.49
N GLY A 21 -16.45 -18.91 31.83
CA GLY A 21 -15.26 -18.78 32.67
C GLY A 21 -15.32 -19.69 33.91
N ALA A 22 -14.22 -19.66 34.68
CA ALA A 22 -13.87 -20.36 35.95
C ALA A 22 -13.37 -21.81 35.80
N VAL A 23 -12.26 -22.29 36.39
CA VAL A 23 -11.73 -22.23 37.80
C VAL A 23 -10.17 -22.40 37.78
N LEU A 24 -9.36 -21.47 38.33
CA LEU A 24 -8.48 -21.48 39.55
C LEU A 24 -7.60 -22.74 39.77
N LEU A 25 -6.37 -22.76 40.31
CA LEU A 25 -5.38 -21.85 40.92
C LEU A 25 -4.07 -22.68 41.09
N SER A 26 -2.89 -22.04 41.01
CA SER A 26 -1.75 -22.12 41.97
C SER A 26 -0.35 -22.03 41.32
N THR A 27 0.46 -21.13 41.90
CA THR A 27 1.92 -20.93 41.75
C THR A 27 2.78 -22.19 41.89
N PRO A 28 4.05 -22.14 41.45
CA PRO A 28 5.14 -22.17 42.45
C PRO A 28 6.09 -20.98 42.19
N HIS A 29 6.40 -20.13 43.17
CA HIS A 29 7.47 -20.34 44.16
C HIS A 29 8.69 -21.07 43.60
N ILE A 30 9.85 -20.42 43.73
CA ILE A 30 11.20 -20.97 43.77
C ILE A 30 11.18 -22.50 43.98
N ALA A 31 11.59 -23.24 42.94
CA ALA A 31 11.94 -24.65 43.05
C ALA A 31 13.32 -24.83 42.40
N GLU A 32 14.26 -25.05 43.30
CA GLU A 32 15.53 -25.75 43.17
C GLU A 32 15.62 -26.73 41.98
N ALA A 33 16.80 -26.75 41.36
CA ALA A 33 17.17 -27.53 40.19
C ALA A 33 16.71 -29.00 40.25
N ALA A 34 15.97 -29.44 39.22
CA ALA A 34 15.86 -30.85 38.86
C ALA A 34 15.88 -30.99 37.34
N ASN A 35 16.99 -31.56 36.83
CA ASN A 35 17.17 -32.00 35.44
C ASN A 35 16.18 -33.13 35.11
N ASP A 36 15.08 -32.85 34.40
CA ASP A 36 14.28 -33.90 33.76
C ASP A 36 13.96 -33.53 32.29
N PRO A 37 14.63 -34.14 31.29
CA PRO A 37 14.45 -33.83 29.88
C PRO A 37 13.05 -34.13 29.34
N THR A 38 12.24 -34.94 30.03
CA THR A 38 10.88 -35.31 29.60
C THR A 38 9.87 -34.15 29.73
N ALA A 39 10.12 -33.18 30.61
CA ALA A 39 9.26 -32.01 30.80
C ALA A 39 9.42 -30.96 29.68
N ALA A 40 10.62 -30.85 29.09
CA ALA A 40 10.91 -29.94 27.98
C ALA A 40 10.25 -30.41 26.67
N ASP A 41 10.29 -31.72 26.40
CA ASP A 41 9.61 -32.32 25.23
C ASP A 41 8.09 -32.18 25.33
N ALA A 42 7.50 -32.39 26.53
CA ALA A 42 6.07 -32.19 26.75
C ALA A 42 5.62 -30.72 26.59
N GLN A 43 6.52 -29.75 26.82
CA GLN A 43 6.25 -28.34 26.64
C GLN A 43 6.37 -27.91 25.17
N ALA A 44 7.28 -28.51 24.41
CA ALA A 44 7.37 -28.36 22.95
C ALA A 44 6.14 -28.98 22.24
N ASP A 45 5.71 -30.16 22.64
CA ASP A 45 4.53 -30.84 22.08
C ASP A 45 3.23 -30.07 22.34
N ARG A 46 3.08 -29.48 23.53
CA ARG A 46 1.95 -28.57 23.83
C ARG A 46 2.00 -27.30 22.98
N ALA A 47 3.17 -26.69 22.82
CA ALA A 47 3.33 -25.51 21.99
C ALA A 47 3.01 -25.80 20.50
N MET A 48 3.37 -27.00 20.01
CA MET A 48 3.05 -27.47 18.66
C MET A 48 1.55 -27.73 18.50
N SER A 49 0.90 -28.40 19.45
CA SER A 49 -0.55 -28.64 19.43
C SER A 49 -1.36 -27.34 19.49
N GLU A 50 -0.92 -26.36 20.28
CA GLU A 50 -1.50 -25.01 20.29
C GLU A 50 -1.24 -24.24 18.98
N LEU A 51 -0.15 -24.54 18.28
CA LEU A 51 0.16 -23.98 16.96
C LEU A 51 -0.76 -24.56 15.88
N GLU A 52 -1.00 -25.87 15.93
CA GLU A 52 -1.93 -26.59 15.04
C GLU A 52 -3.36 -26.09 15.23
N GLN A 53 -3.84 -25.98 16.48
CA GLN A 53 -5.16 -25.41 16.77
C GLN A 53 -5.25 -23.95 16.34
N ALA A 54 -4.19 -23.14 16.54
CA ALA A 54 -4.16 -21.77 16.04
C ALA A 54 -4.21 -21.71 14.50
N LEU A 55 -3.52 -22.62 13.80
CA LEU A 55 -3.52 -22.72 12.34
C LEU A 55 -4.90 -23.13 11.81
N GLU A 56 -5.54 -24.15 12.37
CA GLU A 56 -6.93 -24.55 12.06
C GLU A 56 -7.90 -23.40 12.31
N SER A 57 -7.66 -22.64 13.38
CA SER A 57 -8.50 -21.50 13.74
C SER A 57 -8.32 -20.31 12.77
N VAL A 58 -7.14 -20.15 12.17
CA VAL A 58 -6.87 -19.13 11.13
C VAL A 58 -7.46 -19.61 9.81
N GLN A 59 -7.30 -20.88 9.46
CA GLN A 59 -7.91 -21.47 8.26
C GLN A 59 -9.45 -21.40 8.29
N SER A 60 -10.06 -21.56 9.47
CA SER A 60 -11.53 -21.49 9.65
C SER A 60 -12.11 -20.08 9.67
N HIS A 61 -11.31 -19.03 9.87
CA HIS A 61 -11.78 -17.64 9.92
C HIS A 61 -11.20 -16.82 8.75
N PRO A 62 -11.96 -16.60 7.67
CA PRO A 62 -11.43 -15.98 6.46
C PRO A 62 -10.97 -14.54 6.71
N ILE A 63 -9.68 -14.28 6.47
CA ILE A 63 -9.12 -12.93 6.43
C ILE A 63 -9.40 -12.40 5.03
N LYS A 64 -10.22 -11.35 4.96
CA LYS A 64 -10.62 -10.74 3.68
C LYS A 64 -9.67 -9.63 3.26
N GLU A 65 -9.11 -8.92 4.22
CA GLU A 65 -8.26 -7.76 4.02
C GLU A 65 -7.14 -7.73 5.04
N ALA A 66 -6.03 -7.12 4.66
CA ALA A 66 -4.92 -6.82 5.53
C ALA A 66 -4.33 -5.46 5.17
N GLU A 67 -3.73 -4.79 6.15
CA GLU A 67 -3.29 -3.41 5.97
C GLU A 67 -2.26 -3.24 4.85
N SER A 68 -1.42 -4.23 4.58
CA SER A 68 -0.20 -4.08 3.80
C SER A 68 0.08 -5.28 2.88
N PRO A 69 0.86 -5.11 1.78
CA PRO A 69 1.00 -6.12 0.74
C PRO A 69 1.43 -7.48 1.25
N GLU A 70 2.45 -7.48 2.07
CA GLU A 70 3.04 -8.70 2.57
C GLU A 70 2.06 -9.46 3.55
N ALA A 71 1.10 -8.78 4.20
CA ALA A 71 0.27 -9.26 5.32
C ALA A 71 -0.88 -10.05 4.74
N ALA A 72 -1.32 -9.50 3.62
CA ALA A 72 -2.20 -10.10 2.67
C ALA A 72 -1.49 -11.29 2.02
N LEU A 73 -0.21 -11.22 1.60
CA LEU A 73 0.53 -12.36 1.04
C LEU A 73 0.66 -13.53 2.04
N ALA A 74 1.07 -13.29 3.29
CA ALA A 74 1.06 -14.32 4.33
C ALA A 74 -0.34 -14.87 4.61
N ALA A 75 -1.35 -14.01 4.72
CA ALA A 75 -2.73 -14.47 4.94
C ALA A 75 -3.23 -15.31 3.76
N ALA A 76 -2.93 -14.87 2.54
CA ALA A 76 -3.33 -15.52 1.30
C ALA A 76 -2.70 -16.90 1.17
N LYS A 77 -1.40 -17.02 1.46
CA LYS A 77 -0.67 -18.28 1.47
C LYS A 77 -1.20 -19.25 2.53
N VAL A 78 -1.45 -18.77 3.75
CA VAL A 78 -1.94 -19.62 4.87
C VAL A 78 -3.38 -20.11 4.64
N GLN A 79 -4.21 -19.28 4.03
CA GLN A 79 -5.65 -19.56 3.86
C GLN A 79 -6.03 -20.02 2.44
N ASP A 80 -5.06 -20.13 1.53
CA ASP A 80 -5.26 -20.44 0.11
C ASP A 80 -6.38 -19.60 -0.56
N ARG A 81 -6.35 -18.29 -0.33
CA ARG A 81 -7.35 -17.33 -0.84
C ARG A 81 -6.75 -15.96 -1.11
N LYS A 82 -7.41 -15.17 -1.95
CA LYS A 82 -7.05 -13.77 -2.12
C LYS A 82 -7.35 -12.95 -0.86
N VAL A 83 -6.47 -12.01 -0.55
CA VAL A 83 -6.62 -11.07 0.57
C VAL A 83 -6.33 -9.66 0.07
N GLU A 84 -7.23 -8.71 0.32
CA GLU A 84 -7.03 -7.32 -0.10
C GLU A 84 -5.91 -6.63 0.71
N VAL A 85 -5.20 -5.71 0.05
CA VAL A 85 -4.11 -4.88 0.57
C VAL A 85 -4.60 -3.44 0.75
N LEU A 86 -4.94 -3.04 1.98
CA LEU A 86 -5.57 -1.74 2.24
C LEU A 86 -4.67 -0.53 1.92
N GLN A 87 -3.35 -0.64 2.13
CA GLN A 87 -2.41 0.45 1.82
C GLN A 87 -2.26 0.76 0.33
N LEU A 88 -2.69 -0.16 -0.53
CA LEU A 88 -2.70 0.05 -1.97
C LEU A 88 -4.10 0.37 -2.50
N ARG A 89 -5.10 0.47 -1.61
CA ARG A 89 -6.46 0.89 -1.93
C ARG A 89 -6.46 2.39 -2.24
N THR A 90 -7.04 2.76 -3.38
CA THR A 90 -7.23 4.15 -3.80
C THR A 90 -8.69 4.39 -4.17
N GLU A 91 -9.05 5.57 -4.69
CA GLU A 91 -10.40 5.78 -5.24
C GLU A 91 -10.71 4.82 -6.39
N THR A 92 -9.71 4.30 -7.10
CA THR A 92 -9.85 3.54 -8.36
C THR A 92 -9.30 2.12 -8.28
N ASP A 93 -8.42 1.82 -7.32
CA ASP A 93 -7.67 0.58 -7.25
C ASP A 93 -8.08 -0.30 -6.06
N THR A 94 -8.26 -1.60 -6.34
CA THR A 94 -8.19 -2.68 -5.35
C THR A 94 -6.94 -3.51 -5.63
N VAL A 95 -6.14 -3.82 -4.61
CA VAL A 95 -5.03 -4.77 -4.77
C VAL A 95 -5.24 -5.96 -3.86
N HIS A 96 -5.11 -7.16 -4.41
CA HIS A 96 -5.17 -8.41 -3.70
C HIS A 96 -3.80 -9.08 -3.70
N ALA A 97 -3.42 -9.67 -2.58
CA ALA A 97 -2.38 -10.67 -2.53
C ALA A 97 -2.96 -12.05 -2.84
N ASN A 98 -2.25 -12.80 -3.67
CA ASN A 98 -2.62 -14.15 -4.08
C ASN A 98 -1.83 -15.20 -3.27
N PRO A 99 -2.35 -16.44 -3.14
CA PRO A 99 -1.67 -17.51 -2.42
C PRO A 99 -0.30 -17.91 -3.00
N ASP A 100 -0.11 -17.65 -4.29
CA ASP A 100 1.11 -17.97 -5.04
C ASP A 100 2.25 -16.94 -4.87
N GLY A 101 2.06 -15.92 -4.03
CA GLY A 101 3.07 -14.87 -3.80
C GLY A 101 2.94 -13.65 -4.70
N THR A 102 2.02 -13.65 -5.67
CA THR A 102 1.80 -12.50 -6.56
C THR A 102 0.79 -11.50 -6.01
N LEU A 103 0.79 -10.27 -6.54
CA LEU A 103 -0.26 -9.28 -6.32
C LEU A 103 -1.14 -9.19 -7.57
N THR A 104 -2.45 -9.08 -7.40
CA THR A 104 -3.40 -8.70 -8.46
C THR A 104 -3.97 -7.33 -8.16
N ARG A 105 -3.73 -6.35 -9.04
CA ARG A 105 -4.37 -5.04 -9.00
C ARG A 105 -5.54 -5.00 -9.97
N GLU A 106 -6.67 -4.50 -9.51
CA GLU A 106 -7.84 -4.16 -10.29
C GLU A 106 -7.98 -2.64 -10.30
N THR A 107 -7.77 -2.03 -11.46
CA THR A 107 -7.85 -0.58 -11.69
C THR A 107 -9.11 -0.27 -12.48
N ALA A 108 -10.09 0.36 -11.85
CA ALA A 108 -11.29 0.86 -12.51
C ALA A 108 -10.96 2.12 -13.34
N ALA A 109 -11.71 2.36 -14.42
CA ALA A 109 -11.57 3.55 -15.27
C ALA A 109 -12.12 4.85 -14.66
N GLY A 110 -12.62 4.81 -13.42
CA GLY A 110 -13.09 5.97 -12.65
C GLY A 110 -13.19 5.66 -11.15
N PRO A 111 -13.57 6.64 -10.30
CA PRO A 111 -13.58 6.52 -8.83
C PRO A 111 -14.71 5.62 -8.31
N ILE A 112 -14.41 4.45 -7.75
CA ILE A 112 -15.37 3.46 -7.21
C ILE A 112 -15.57 3.62 -5.70
N ARG A 113 -14.77 4.47 -5.06
CA ARG A 113 -14.86 4.75 -3.62
C ARG A 113 -14.25 6.10 -3.31
N MET A 114 -14.60 6.65 -2.15
CA MET A 114 -14.07 7.93 -1.66
C MET A 114 -13.84 7.91 -0.15
N ILE A 115 -13.13 8.91 0.37
CA ILE A 115 -12.98 9.09 1.82
C ILE A 115 -14.07 10.05 2.33
N LYS A 116 -14.94 9.54 3.21
CA LYS A 116 -15.97 10.30 3.95
C LYS A 116 -15.73 10.10 5.44
N ASP A 117 -15.61 11.20 6.20
CA ASP A 117 -15.35 11.17 7.65
C ASP A 117 -14.15 10.31 8.08
N GLY A 118 -13.08 10.33 7.27
CA GLY A 118 -11.85 9.56 7.51
C GLY A 118 -11.97 8.06 7.26
N ARG A 119 -13.04 7.61 6.59
CA ARG A 119 -13.25 6.20 6.20
C ARG A 119 -13.49 6.07 4.71
N TRP A 120 -13.05 4.96 4.14
CA TRP A 120 -13.44 4.57 2.79
C TRP A 120 -14.93 4.20 2.78
N VAL A 121 -15.66 4.80 1.85
CA VAL A 121 -17.04 4.43 1.50
C VAL A 121 -17.11 4.26 0.00
N ASP A 122 -17.94 3.35 -0.46
CA ASP A 122 -18.21 3.17 -1.88
C ASP A 122 -18.89 4.41 -2.45
N VAL A 123 -18.75 4.64 -3.76
CA VAL A 123 -19.48 5.73 -4.41
C VAL A 123 -20.95 5.35 -4.44
N ASP A 124 -21.78 6.23 -3.88
CA ASP A 124 -23.22 6.05 -3.79
C ASP A 124 -23.90 7.29 -4.34
N LEU A 125 -24.51 7.11 -5.51
CA LEU A 125 -25.13 8.19 -6.27
C LEU A 125 -26.63 8.32 -5.97
N ASP A 126 -27.20 7.50 -5.09
CA ASP A 126 -28.61 7.60 -4.73
C ASP A 126 -28.91 8.97 -4.11
N LEU A 127 -29.88 9.65 -4.69
CA LEU A 127 -30.23 11.01 -4.34
C LEU A 127 -31.25 11.03 -3.20
N GLU A 128 -30.93 11.80 -2.17
CA GLU A 128 -31.79 12.02 -1.01
C GLU A 128 -32.03 13.51 -0.75
N ARG A 129 -33.14 13.82 -0.07
CA ARG A 129 -33.43 15.20 0.36
C ARG A 129 -32.64 15.54 1.62
N ASP A 130 -31.97 16.68 1.62
CA ASP A 130 -31.28 17.18 2.80
C ASP A 130 -32.22 17.96 3.74
N ALA A 131 -31.75 18.23 4.97
CA ALA A 131 -32.52 18.95 5.98
C ALA A 131 -32.79 20.43 5.63
N SER A 132 -32.04 21.00 4.69
CA SER A 132 -32.24 22.36 4.16
C SER A 132 -33.26 22.41 3.02
N GLY A 133 -33.79 21.26 2.61
CA GLY A 133 -34.74 21.10 1.51
C GLY A 133 -34.09 20.92 0.14
N GLY A 134 -32.76 20.91 0.06
CA GLY A 134 -31.97 20.54 -1.12
C GLY A 134 -31.94 19.03 -1.36
N VAL A 135 -31.16 18.60 -2.35
CA VAL A 135 -30.96 17.21 -2.71
C VAL A 135 -29.46 16.93 -2.81
N SER A 136 -29.00 15.80 -2.29
CA SER A 136 -27.60 15.37 -2.40
C SER A 136 -27.52 13.87 -2.63
N ALA A 137 -26.47 13.43 -3.31
CA ALA A 137 -26.10 12.03 -3.35
C ALA A 137 -25.52 11.58 -2.00
N GLU A 138 -25.73 10.33 -1.63
CA GLU A 138 -25.21 9.76 -0.37
C GLU A 138 -23.67 9.83 -0.29
N ALA A 139 -22.96 9.51 -1.38
CA ALA A 139 -21.50 9.58 -1.47
C ALA A 139 -21.00 9.88 -2.90
N HIS A 140 -21.04 11.16 -3.29
CA HIS A 140 -20.50 11.63 -4.57
C HIS A 140 -19.07 12.19 -4.44
N PRO A 141 -18.06 11.72 -5.22
CA PRO A 141 -16.66 12.14 -5.12
C PRO A 141 -16.46 13.66 -5.17
N GLU A 142 -17.14 14.32 -6.10
CA GLU A 142 -17.05 15.78 -6.28
C GLU A 142 -18.09 16.59 -5.46
N GLY A 143 -18.83 15.95 -4.55
CA GLY A 143 -19.76 16.64 -3.66
C GLY A 143 -20.97 17.30 -4.35
N LEU A 144 -21.55 16.62 -5.35
CA LEU A 144 -22.73 17.06 -6.09
C LEU A 144 -23.92 17.35 -5.15
N ARG A 145 -24.54 18.52 -5.35
CA ARG A 145 -25.83 18.88 -4.74
C ARG A 145 -26.77 19.48 -5.76
N LEU A 146 -28.06 19.21 -5.61
CA LEU A 146 -29.14 19.69 -6.45
C LEU A 146 -30.13 20.54 -5.65
N ALA A 147 -30.86 21.39 -6.36
CA ALA A 147 -31.80 22.32 -5.76
C ALA A 147 -33.07 21.65 -5.20
N GLY A 148 -33.55 22.17 -4.07
CA GLY A 148 -34.92 21.95 -3.64
C GLY A 148 -35.95 22.72 -4.45
N LYS A 149 -37.23 22.54 -4.10
CA LYS A 149 -38.32 23.42 -4.55
C LYS A 149 -38.01 24.88 -4.21
N GLY A 150 -38.28 25.81 -5.12
CA GLY A 150 -38.16 27.25 -4.83
C GLY A 150 -38.43 28.13 -6.03
N GLY A 151 -38.84 29.38 -5.78
CA GLY A 151 -39.23 30.33 -6.83
C GLY A 151 -40.58 29.99 -7.49
N ALA A 152 -41.00 30.83 -8.45
CA ALA A 152 -42.20 30.60 -9.26
C ALA A 152 -41.82 30.03 -10.63
N PRO A 153 -42.33 28.86 -11.06
CA PRO A 153 -42.06 28.31 -12.38
C PRO A 153 -42.41 29.30 -13.49
N ALA A 154 -41.63 29.28 -14.57
CA ALA A 154 -41.84 30.21 -15.68
C ALA A 154 -43.12 29.90 -16.46
N ALA A 155 -43.79 30.94 -16.96
CA ALA A 155 -45.01 30.78 -17.75
C ALA A 155 -44.77 30.23 -19.18
N SER A 156 -43.52 30.17 -19.64
CA SER A 156 -43.10 29.58 -20.92
C SER A 156 -41.59 29.34 -20.95
N LEU A 157 -41.11 28.51 -21.89
CA LEU A 157 -39.68 28.32 -22.18
C LEU A 157 -38.96 29.65 -22.47
N ARG A 158 -39.58 30.53 -23.26
CA ARG A 158 -39.03 31.85 -23.56
C ARG A 158 -38.91 32.71 -22.31
N ALA A 159 -39.93 32.70 -21.45
CA ALA A 159 -39.90 33.44 -20.18
C ALA A 159 -38.79 32.93 -19.25
N ALA A 160 -38.54 31.61 -19.22
CA ALA A 160 -37.40 31.05 -18.49
C ALA A 160 -36.06 31.53 -19.08
N ALA A 161 -35.87 31.43 -20.40
CA ALA A 161 -34.61 31.83 -21.05
C ALA A 161 -34.28 33.32 -20.88
N THR A 162 -35.30 34.20 -20.93
CA THR A 162 -35.12 35.65 -20.83
C THR A 162 -35.27 36.19 -19.40
N ALA A 163 -35.48 35.34 -18.41
CA ALA A 163 -35.62 35.81 -17.04
C ALA A 163 -34.34 36.52 -16.56
N PRO A 164 -34.47 37.60 -15.77
CA PRO A 164 -33.34 38.32 -15.19
C PRO A 164 -32.40 37.40 -14.37
N GLN A 165 -31.10 37.70 -14.38
CA GLN A 165 -30.08 36.86 -13.73
C GLN A 165 -30.24 36.80 -12.20
N ASP A 166 -30.80 37.84 -11.58
CA ASP A 166 -31.12 37.89 -10.14
C ASP A 166 -32.29 36.95 -9.75
N GLN A 167 -33.05 36.46 -10.74
CA GLN A 167 -34.06 35.40 -10.55
C GLN A 167 -33.49 34.01 -10.83
N ALA A 168 -32.20 33.90 -11.17
CA ALA A 168 -31.54 32.62 -11.32
C ALA A 168 -31.20 32.03 -9.96
N ARG A 169 -31.41 30.73 -9.80
CA ARG A 169 -31.08 29.98 -8.58
C ARG A 169 -30.16 28.82 -8.91
N ASP A 170 -29.30 28.45 -7.97
CA ASP A 170 -28.44 27.27 -8.09
C ASP A 170 -29.35 26.04 -8.33
N LEU A 171 -29.15 25.35 -9.45
CA LEU A 171 -29.80 24.09 -9.81
C LEU A 171 -28.92 22.92 -9.40
N ILE A 172 -27.64 23.00 -9.78
CA ILE A 172 -26.59 22.04 -9.47
C ILE A 172 -25.42 22.81 -8.88
N THR A 173 -24.83 22.30 -7.80
CA THR A 173 -23.53 22.74 -7.32
C THR A 173 -22.59 21.55 -7.22
N LEU A 174 -21.38 21.71 -7.75
CA LEU A 174 -20.31 20.73 -7.70
C LEU A 174 -19.11 21.34 -6.96
N GLY A 175 -18.46 20.55 -6.10
CA GLY A 175 -17.36 21.00 -5.24
C GLY A 175 -17.81 21.78 -4.01
N SER A 176 -16.84 22.32 -3.27
CA SER A 176 -17.06 23.06 -2.03
C SER A 176 -16.16 24.29 -1.89
N GLY A 177 -16.57 25.22 -1.03
CA GLY A 177 -15.81 26.44 -0.73
C GLY A 177 -15.46 27.27 -1.97
N GLY A 178 -14.22 27.74 -2.05
CA GLY A 178 -13.73 28.57 -3.16
C GLY A 178 -13.52 27.83 -4.49
N ARG A 179 -13.82 26.53 -4.57
CA ARG A 179 -13.74 25.71 -5.81
C ARG A 179 -15.11 25.32 -6.36
N ARG A 180 -16.20 25.85 -5.76
CA ARG A 180 -17.57 25.52 -6.13
C ARG A 180 -17.95 26.08 -7.51
N ILE A 181 -18.41 25.21 -8.40
CA ILE A 181 -19.09 25.59 -9.65
C ILE A 181 -20.60 25.42 -9.42
N ALA A 182 -21.42 26.36 -9.92
CA ALA A 182 -22.87 26.25 -9.86
C ALA A 182 -23.52 26.44 -11.22
N VAL A 183 -24.24 25.42 -11.70
CA VAL A 183 -25.17 25.58 -12.82
C VAL A 183 -26.47 26.13 -12.26
N ARG A 184 -26.98 27.21 -12.83
CA ARG A 184 -28.18 27.89 -12.39
C ARG A 184 -29.34 27.67 -13.34
N TRP A 185 -30.53 27.77 -12.78
CA TRP A 185 -31.79 27.77 -13.50
C TRP A 185 -32.46 29.13 -13.36
N LYS A 186 -32.92 29.68 -14.48
CA LYS A 186 -33.68 30.94 -14.52
C LYS A 186 -35.17 30.65 -14.31
N GLY A 187 -35.71 31.08 -13.17
CA GLY A 187 -37.09 30.81 -12.76
C GLY A 187 -37.20 29.81 -11.60
N GLY A 188 -38.43 29.47 -11.22
CA GLY A 188 -38.70 28.53 -10.15
C GLY A 188 -38.54 27.06 -10.54
N LEU A 189 -38.18 26.23 -9.56
CA LEU A 189 -38.16 24.78 -9.69
C LEU A 189 -39.22 24.15 -8.78
N PRO A 190 -39.96 23.15 -9.27
CA PRO A 190 -40.84 22.31 -8.47
C PRO A 190 -40.02 21.44 -7.50
N ALA A 191 -40.70 20.70 -6.62
CA ALA A 191 -40.02 19.68 -5.83
C ALA A 191 -39.64 18.51 -6.74
N PRO A 192 -38.36 18.08 -6.79
CA PRO A 192 -37.97 16.98 -7.67
C PRO A 192 -38.53 15.64 -7.18
N ARG A 193 -38.93 14.75 -8.09
CA ARG A 193 -39.09 13.32 -7.81
C ARG A 193 -37.72 12.66 -7.93
N LEU A 194 -37.33 11.89 -6.91
CA LEU A 194 -36.06 11.18 -6.86
C LEU A 194 -36.26 9.71 -7.20
N SER A 195 -35.37 9.14 -8.00
CA SER A 195 -35.34 7.72 -8.37
C SER A 195 -33.89 7.28 -8.55
N GLY A 196 -33.31 6.64 -7.52
CA GLY A 196 -31.89 6.34 -7.48
C GLY A 196 -31.05 7.61 -7.66
N ASN A 197 -30.17 7.61 -8.65
CA ASN A 197 -29.30 8.73 -9.01
C ASN A 197 -29.97 9.84 -9.85
N ILE A 198 -31.29 9.79 -10.08
CA ILE A 198 -32.01 10.72 -10.97
C ILE A 198 -32.97 11.62 -10.17
N ALA A 199 -32.91 12.93 -10.40
CA ALA A 199 -33.87 13.93 -9.95
C ALA A 199 -34.67 14.50 -11.12
N THR A 200 -35.99 14.28 -11.12
CA THR A 200 -36.92 14.84 -12.12
C THR A 200 -37.70 16.01 -11.53
N TYR A 201 -37.49 17.21 -12.04
CA TYR A 201 -38.29 18.40 -11.78
C TYR A 201 -39.42 18.49 -12.81
N GLU A 202 -40.56 17.87 -12.48
CA GLU A 202 -41.73 17.78 -13.37
C GLU A 202 -42.35 19.14 -13.65
N ASP A 203 -42.63 19.43 -14.93
CA ASP A 203 -43.16 20.73 -15.36
C ASP A 203 -42.30 21.93 -14.88
N ALA A 204 -40.97 21.78 -14.82
CA ALA A 204 -40.04 22.88 -14.55
C ALA A 204 -40.21 24.03 -15.54
N VAL A 205 -40.66 23.72 -16.77
CA VAL A 205 -41.25 24.63 -17.75
C VAL A 205 -42.54 24.01 -18.29
N PRO A 206 -43.48 24.80 -18.84
CA PRO A 206 -44.72 24.26 -19.37
C PRO A 206 -44.49 23.19 -20.45
N GLY A 207 -44.90 21.95 -20.16
CA GLY A 207 -44.77 20.81 -21.07
C GLY A 207 -43.35 20.24 -21.16
N GLY A 208 -42.47 20.54 -20.21
CA GLY A 208 -41.14 19.96 -20.15
C GLY A 208 -40.60 19.74 -18.74
N ASP A 209 -39.97 18.59 -18.53
CA ASP A 209 -39.31 18.22 -17.29
C ASP A 209 -37.84 18.58 -17.36
N LEU A 210 -37.31 19.17 -16.30
CA LEU A 210 -35.88 19.27 -16.12
C LEU A 210 -35.41 18.05 -15.33
N ILE A 211 -34.43 17.33 -15.84
CA ILE A 211 -33.93 16.10 -15.22
C ILE A 211 -32.44 16.27 -15.01
N VAL A 212 -31.97 15.86 -13.84
CA VAL A 212 -30.56 15.80 -13.49
C VAL A 212 -30.24 14.37 -13.06
N GLU A 213 -29.20 13.80 -13.64
CA GLU A 213 -28.67 12.49 -13.32
C GLU A 213 -27.27 12.64 -12.73
N ALA A 214 -27.05 12.11 -11.52
CA ALA A 214 -25.73 12.07 -10.92
C ALA A 214 -24.89 10.98 -11.60
N THR A 215 -23.68 11.33 -12.03
CA THR A 215 -22.68 10.39 -12.54
C THR A 215 -21.54 10.27 -11.54
N ARG A 216 -20.61 9.33 -11.72
CA ARG A 216 -19.50 9.14 -10.78
C ARG A 216 -18.50 10.31 -10.78
N THR A 217 -18.43 11.01 -11.90
CA THR A 217 -17.50 12.09 -12.18
C THR A 217 -18.17 13.46 -12.19
N GLY A 218 -19.50 13.53 -12.12
CA GLY A 218 -20.25 14.78 -12.19
C GLY A 218 -21.76 14.57 -12.33
N PHE A 219 -22.33 15.12 -13.38
CA PHE A 219 -23.76 15.02 -13.62
C PHE A 219 -24.08 15.20 -15.10
N GLU A 220 -25.19 14.61 -15.50
CA GLU A 220 -25.87 14.92 -16.75
C GLU A 220 -27.14 15.73 -16.45
N GLN A 221 -27.45 16.70 -17.30
CA GLN A 221 -28.70 17.45 -17.20
C GLN A 221 -29.40 17.48 -18.55
N TYR A 222 -30.72 17.30 -18.53
CA TYR A 222 -31.49 17.32 -19.76
C TYR A 222 -32.87 17.92 -19.54
N LEU A 223 -33.35 18.60 -20.58
CA LEU A 223 -34.71 19.10 -20.66
C LEU A 223 -35.53 18.17 -21.56
N LYS A 224 -36.46 17.44 -20.96
CA LYS A 224 -37.34 16.50 -21.65
C LYS A 224 -38.67 17.19 -21.98
N LEU A 225 -38.88 17.52 -23.24
CA LEU A 225 -40.12 18.10 -23.74
C LEU A 225 -41.13 16.99 -24.03
N HIS A 226 -42.35 17.11 -23.52
CA HIS A 226 -43.43 16.12 -23.74
C HIS A 226 -44.22 16.37 -25.03
N LYS A 227 -44.10 17.57 -25.59
CA LYS A 227 -44.78 18.00 -26.83
C LYS A 227 -44.04 19.17 -27.46
N ALA A 228 -44.39 19.47 -28.71
CA ALA A 228 -43.84 20.61 -29.42
C ALA A 228 -44.15 21.94 -28.70
N PRO A 229 -43.12 22.76 -28.38
CA PRO A 229 -43.30 24.00 -27.65
C PRO A 229 -43.78 25.12 -28.55
N GLN A 230 -44.78 25.87 -28.08
CA GLN A 230 -45.31 27.04 -28.78
C GLN A 230 -44.28 28.17 -28.75
N GLY A 231 -43.71 28.53 -29.90
CA GLY A 231 -42.73 29.61 -30.03
C GLY A 231 -41.26 29.20 -29.86
N GLY A 232 -40.96 27.90 -29.96
CA GLY A 232 -39.60 27.33 -29.86
C GLY A 232 -39.17 27.04 -28.43
N ALA A 233 -37.95 26.52 -28.27
CA ALA A 233 -37.39 26.10 -26.98
C ALA A 233 -36.06 26.80 -26.63
N PRO A 234 -35.95 28.14 -26.66
CA PRO A 234 -34.72 28.79 -26.23
C PRO A 234 -34.42 28.40 -24.77
N MET A 235 -33.14 28.16 -24.47
CA MET A 235 -32.70 27.76 -23.14
C MET A 235 -31.45 28.55 -22.78
N THR A 236 -31.40 29.08 -21.56
CA THR A 236 -30.24 29.83 -21.05
C THR A 236 -29.84 29.28 -19.70
N LEU A 237 -28.59 28.83 -19.60
CA LEU A 237 -28.00 28.25 -18.40
C LEU A 237 -26.86 29.16 -17.89
N PRO A 238 -27.08 29.93 -16.81
CA PRO A 238 -26.00 30.64 -16.15
C PRO A 238 -25.14 29.66 -15.36
N ILE A 239 -23.81 29.78 -15.48
CA ILE A 239 -22.83 29.05 -14.69
C ILE A 239 -22.07 30.06 -13.85
N GLU A 240 -22.14 29.91 -12.53
CA GLU A 240 -21.30 30.66 -11.60
C GLU A 240 -19.95 29.94 -11.45
N LEU A 241 -18.88 30.64 -11.81
CA LEU A 241 -17.52 30.11 -11.74
C LEU A 241 -16.77 30.62 -10.50
N PRO A 242 -15.89 29.78 -9.92
CA PRO A 242 -14.90 30.21 -8.95
C PRO A 242 -14.09 31.42 -9.40
N HIS A 243 -13.61 32.19 -8.42
CA HIS A 243 -12.72 33.31 -8.72
C HIS A 243 -11.44 32.83 -9.45
N GLY A 244 -11.19 33.43 -10.61
CA GLY A 244 -10.04 33.12 -11.45
C GLY A 244 -10.25 32.01 -12.48
N MET A 245 -11.45 31.40 -12.54
CA MET A 245 -11.82 30.52 -13.65
C MET A 245 -12.47 31.29 -14.81
N SER A 246 -12.20 30.82 -16.03
CA SER A 246 -12.86 31.27 -17.26
C SER A 246 -13.57 30.12 -17.96
N ALA A 247 -14.39 30.45 -18.96
CA ALA A 247 -15.00 29.47 -19.83
C ALA A 247 -15.02 30.01 -21.26
N GLU A 248 -14.66 29.16 -22.22
CA GLU A 248 -14.47 29.55 -23.62
C GLU A 248 -15.16 28.54 -24.53
N ALA A 249 -15.78 29.01 -25.62
CA ALA A 249 -16.36 28.12 -26.61
C ALA A 249 -15.26 27.39 -27.38
N ASN A 250 -15.37 26.06 -27.50
CA ASN A 250 -14.38 25.26 -28.22
C ASN A 250 -14.79 24.97 -29.66
N ALA A 251 -13.82 24.55 -30.49
CA ALA A 251 -14.04 24.27 -31.91
C ALA A 251 -15.07 23.14 -32.17
N GLY A 252 -15.27 22.26 -31.18
CA GLY A 252 -16.26 21.19 -31.22
C GLY A 252 -17.70 21.66 -30.98
N GLY A 253 -17.90 22.92 -30.57
CA GLY A 253 -19.21 23.46 -30.20
C GLY A 253 -19.59 23.33 -28.74
N GLY A 254 -18.68 22.85 -27.91
CA GLY A 254 -18.79 22.78 -26.47
C GLY A 254 -18.17 23.99 -25.78
N VAL A 255 -17.89 23.85 -24.49
CA VAL A 255 -17.25 24.89 -23.65
C VAL A 255 -16.12 24.28 -22.84
N ASP A 256 -14.95 24.90 -22.88
CA ASP A 256 -13.82 24.56 -22.04
C ASP A 256 -13.82 25.48 -20.82
N PHE A 257 -13.78 24.91 -19.62
CA PHE A 257 -13.60 25.66 -18.38
C PHE A 257 -12.13 25.66 -18.03
N LEU A 258 -11.55 26.84 -17.85
CA LEU A 258 -10.12 27.03 -17.65
C LEU A 258 -9.85 27.55 -16.23
N ASP A 259 -8.76 27.11 -15.63
CA ASP A 259 -8.28 27.65 -14.36
C ASP A 259 -7.45 28.93 -14.52
N ARG A 260 -6.83 29.40 -13.42
CA ARG A 260 -5.99 30.61 -13.43
C ARG A 260 -4.72 30.48 -14.26
N SER A 261 -4.23 29.27 -14.48
CA SER A 261 -3.06 29.00 -15.31
C SER A 261 -3.42 28.88 -16.80
N GLY A 262 -4.71 28.85 -17.13
CA GLY A 262 -5.21 28.60 -18.48
C GLY A 262 -5.33 27.11 -18.80
N GLU A 263 -5.19 26.23 -17.81
CA GLU A 263 -5.39 24.79 -17.97
C GLU A 263 -6.89 24.48 -17.95
N THR A 264 -7.35 23.69 -18.92
CA THR A 264 -8.73 23.18 -18.90
C THR A 264 -8.93 22.31 -17.66
N VAL A 265 -10.01 22.53 -16.91
CA VAL A 265 -10.39 21.80 -15.68
C VAL A 265 -11.77 21.15 -15.77
N ALA A 266 -12.58 21.47 -16.77
CA ALA A 266 -13.81 20.77 -17.14
C ALA A 266 -14.17 21.06 -18.61
N ILE A 267 -14.95 20.21 -19.24
CA ILE A 267 -15.50 20.46 -20.58
C ILE A 267 -16.99 20.14 -20.60
N MET A 268 -17.77 21.03 -21.17
CA MET A 268 -19.15 20.75 -21.55
C MET A 268 -19.19 20.43 -23.04
N SER A 269 -19.75 19.28 -23.39
CA SER A 269 -19.87 18.86 -24.78
C SER A 269 -20.87 19.74 -25.55
N ALA A 270 -20.79 19.70 -26.87
CA ALA A 270 -21.74 20.44 -27.70
C ALA A 270 -23.15 19.88 -27.51
N PRO A 271 -24.16 20.73 -27.22
CA PRO A 271 -25.48 20.22 -26.91
C PRO A 271 -26.15 19.59 -28.12
N THR A 272 -26.94 18.55 -27.88
CA THR A 272 -27.74 17.89 -28.90
C THR A 272 -29.18 17.72 -28.45
N MET A 273 -30.09 17.51 -29.39
CA MET A 273 -31.44 17.04 -29.10
C MET A 273 -31.75 15.78 -29.90
N TRP A 274 -32.59 14.93 -29.34
CA TRP A 274 -33.10 13.74 -30.00
C TRP A 274 -34.54 13.45 -29.61
N ASP A 275 -35.24 12.78 -30.51
CA ASP A 275 -36.62 12.39 -30.33
C ASP A 275 -36.73 10.99 -29.68
N SER A 276 -37.93 10.49 -29.43
CA SER A 276 -38.12 9.21 -28.76
C SER A 276 -37.87 7.97 -29.65
N GLN A 277 -37.54 8.14 -30.94
CA GLN A 277 -37.28 7.01 -31.84
C GLN A 277 -35.92 6.38 -31.53
N VAL A 278 -35.92 5.07 -31.28
CA VAL A 278 -34.72 4.27 -31.05
C VAL A 278 -34.63 3.18 -32.11
N ASP A 279 -33.47 3.03 -32.75
CA ASP A 279 -33.23 1.89 -33.64
C ASP A 279 -33.00 0.62 -32.80
N PRO A 280 -33.79 -0.46 -32.99
CA PRO A 280 -33.62 -1.68 -32.22
C PRO A 280 -32.25 -2.35 -32.40
N ARG A 281 -31.52 -2.07 -33.50
CA ARG A 281 -30.22 -2.67 -33.75
C ARG A 281 -29.10 -2.01 -32.97
N SER A 282 -29.01 -0.69 -33.10
CA SER A 282 -27.99 0.11 -32.43
C SER A 282 -28.33 0.36 -30.95
N GLY A 283 -29.63 0.43 -30.64
CA GLY A 283 -30.14 0.96 -29.36
C GLY A 283 -29.94 2.47 -29.23
N GLU A 284 -29.65 3.18 -30.33
CA GLU A 284 -29.40 4.62 -30.37
C GLU A 284 -30.62 5.39 -30.88
N HIS A 285 -30.72 6.66 -30.51
CA HIS A 285 -31.73 7.56 -31.06
C HIS A 285 -31.40 7.94 -32.51
N THR A 286 -32.30 7.62 -33.43
CA THR A 286 -32.06 7.75 -34.88
C THR A 286 -32.31 9.16 -35.41
N ARG A 287 -33.19 9.91 -34.75
CA ARG A 287 -33.52 11.28 -35.12
C ARG A 287 -32.94 12.22 -34.07
N ARG A 288 -31.76 12.77 -34.36
CA ARG A 288 -31.04 13.70 -33.50
C ARG A 288 -30.51 14.89 -34.27
N LYS A 289 -30.24 16.00 -33.58
CA LYS A 289 -29.73 17.23 -34.17
C LYS A 289 -28.85 17.98 -33.17
N ARG A 290 -27.72 18.50 -33.63
CA ARG A 290 -26.87 19.40 -32.83
C ARG A 290 -27.60 20.73 -32.58
N ILE A 291 -27.45 21.26 -31.38
CA ILE A 291 -28.01 22.54 -30.95
C ILE A 291 -26.89 23.59 -31.00
N PRO A 292 -27.06 24.71 -31.73
CA PRO A 292 -26.17 25.84 -31.62
C PRO A 292 -26.18 26.41 -30.19
N MET A 293 -24.99 26.65 -29.65
CA MET A 293 -24.79 27.24 -28.33
C MET A 293 -23.91 28.48 -28.44
N GLN A 294 -24.28 29.54 -27.73
CA GLN A 294 -23.50 30.75 -27.57
C GLN A 294 -23.05 30.90 -26.11
N VAL A 295 -21.78 31.24 -25.92
CA VAL A 295 -21.18 31.50 -24.59
C VAL A 295 -20.99 33.00 -24.44
N THR A 296 -21.53 33.58 -23.38
CA THR A 296 -21.32 35.00 -23.02
C THR A 296 -20.92 35.11 -21.56
N ARG A 297 -20.14 36.14 -21.21
CA ARG A 297 -19.64 36.33 -19.84
C ARG A 297 -20.10 37.65 -19.25
N SER A 298 -20.56 37.61 -18.00
CA SER A 298 -20.90 38.76 -17.18
C SER A 298 -20.31 38.57 -15.77
N GLY A 299 -19.19 39.24 -15.48
CA GLY A 299 -18.48 39.09 -14.21
C GLY A 299 -17.95 37.66 -13.98
N SER A 300 -18.38 37.03 -12.87
CA SER A 300 -18.09 35.63 -12.53
C SER A 300 -19.10 34.64 -13.11
N THR A 301 -20.12 35.11 -13.82
CA THR A 301 -21.15 34.27 -14.44
C THR A 301 -20.91 34.13 -15.93
N VAL A 302 -21.03 32.90 -16.43
CA VAL A 302 -21.02 32.55 -17.85
C VAL A 302 -22.43 32.13 -18.24
N GLU A 303 -23.05 32.78 -19.21
CA GLU A 303 -24.35 32.37 -19.73
C GLU A 303 -24.19 31.54 -21.01
N LEU A 304 -24.76 30.34 -20.98
CA LEU A 304 -24.85 29.43 -22.12
C LEU A 304 -26.24 29.55 -22.74
N SER A 305 -26.32 30.08 -23.95
CA SER A 305 -27.58 30.24 -24.68
C SER A 305 -27.70 29.19 -25.78
N LEU A 306 -28.64 28.26 -25.61
CA LEU A 306 -28.94 27.19 -26.56
C LEU A 306 -30.13 27.59 -27.44
N LYS A 307 -30.03 27.27 -28.73
CA LYS A 307 -31.09 27.53 -29.71
C LYS A 307 -31.53 26.24 -30.42
N PRO A 308 -32.38 25.41 -29.79
CA PRO A 308 -32.99 24.27 -30.45
C PRO A 308 -33.76 24.69 -31.71
N ASP A 309 -33.72 23.83 -32.73
CA ASP A 309 -34.34 24.11 -34.02
C ASP A 309 -35.87 23.91 -33.96
N ALA A 310 -36.60 25.01 -34.11
CA ALA A 310 -38.05 25.02 -34.02
C ALA A 310 -38.74 24.24 -35.15
N ASP A 311 -38.18 24.23 -36.37
CA ASP A 311 -38.74 23.50 -37.50
C ASP A 311 -38.56 22.00 -37.30
N TRP A 312 -37.41 21.58 -36.75
CA TRP A 312 -37.19 20.19 -36.39
C TRP A 312 -38.13 19.74 -35.26
N LEU A 313 -38.35 20.57 -34.24
CA LEU A 313 -39.28 20.28 -33.14
C LEU A 313 -40.75 20.22 -33.61
N GLY A 314 -41.12 21.02 -34.62
CA GLY A 314 -42.45 21.06 -35.20
C GLY A 314 -42.69 20.06 -36.34
N ASP A 315 -41.66 19.38 -36.84
CA ASP A 315 -41.78 18.38 -37.91
C ASP A 315 -42.69 17.22 -37.45
N PRO A 316 -43.75 16.85 -38.20
CA PRO A 316 -44.62 15.72 -37.87
C PRO A 316 -43.89 14.38 -37.70
N LYS A 317 -42.65 14.25 -38.21
CA LYS A 317 -41.81 13.06 -38.03
C LYS A 317 -41.12 12.99 -36.67
N THR A 318 -41.06 14.09 -35.92
CA THR A 318 -40.43 14.15 -34.59
C THR A 318 -41.35 13.54 -33.55
N GLN A 319 -40.90 12.47 -32.90
CA GLN A 319 -41.68 11.79 -31.86
C GLN A 319 -41.31 12.26 -30.47
N TYR A 320 -42.31 12.68 -29.71
CA TYR A 320 -42.14 13.11 -28.33
C TYR A 320 -42.24 11.92 -27.36
N PRO A 321 -41.49 11.93 -26.24
CA PRO A 321 -40.71 13.06 -25.73
C PRO A 321 -39.40 13.33 -26.49
N VAL A 322 -39.07 14.62 -26.63
CA VAL A 322 -37.78 15.09 -27.15
C VAL A 322 -36.88 15.47 -25.98
N THR A 323 -35.63 15.01 -26.00
CA THR A 323 -34.62 15.37 -25.00
C THR A 323 -33.70 16.43 -25.58
N ILE A 324 -33.45 17.50 -24.84
CA ILE A 324 -32.43 18.51 -25.09
C ILE A 324 -31.33 18.33 -24.04
N ASP A 325 -30.12 18.04 -24.50
CA ASP A 325 -29.00 17.63 -23.66
C ASP A 325 -27.77 18.52 -23.90
N PRO A 326 -27.45 19.41 -22.94
CA PRO A 326 -26.11 19.95 -22.77
C PRO A 326 -25.29 19.07 -21.81
N ALA A 327 -24.66 18.03 -22.32
CA ALA A 327 -23.83 17.13 -21.52
C ALA A 327 -22.60 17.83 -20.92
N THR A 328 -22.35 17.64 -19.62
CA THR A 328 -21.24 18.24 -18.85
C THR A 328 -20.32 17.18 -18.26
N ASP A 329 -19.01 17.26 -18.55
CA ASP A 329 -17.99 16.35 -17.98
C ASP A 329 -16.96 17.11 -17.13
N ALA A 330 -16.51 16.47 -16.05
CA ALA A 330 -15.39 16.94 -15.23
C ALA A 330 -14.12 16.13 -15.59
N LEU A 331 -12.94 16.76 -15.55
CA LEU A 331 -11.72 16.08 -15.99
C LEU A 331 -11.21 15.08 -14.95
N ASP A 332 -11.12 13.81 -15.33
CA ASP A 332 -10.20 12.84 -14.74
C ASP A 332 -9.03 12.54 -15.69
N VAL A 333 -7.91 12.08 -15.12
CA VAL A 333 -6.69 11.60 -15.77
C VAL A 333 -6.86 10.17 -16.30
N LEU A 334 -7.80 9.41 -15.71
CA LEU A 334 -8.37 8.22 -16.33
C LEU A 334 -9.38 8.70 -17.38
N PHE A 335 -9.26 8.20 -18.61
CA PHE A 335 -9.98 8.77 -19.74
C PHE A 335 -10.48 7.67 -20.65
N ASP A 336 -11.76 7.71 -20.99
CA ASP A 336 -12.31 6.95 -22.09
C ASP A 336 -13.20 7.82 -23.00
N THR A 337 -13.34 7.39 -24.25
CA THR A 337 -14.18 8.05 -25.24
C THR A 337 -14.48 7.08 -26.38
N PHE A 338 -15.49 7.38 -27.18
CA PHE A 338 -15.70 6.71 -28.46
C PHE A 338 -15.74 7.72 -29.61
N VAL A 339 -15.38 7.25 -30.79
CA VAL A 339 -15.56 7.97 -32.05
C VAL A 339 -16.54 7.18 -32.90
N GLN A 340 -17.40 7.88 -33.64
CA GLN A 340 -18.33 7.25 -34.58
C GLN A 340 -18.39 8.06 -35.87
N GLY A 341 -18.42 7.38 -37.02
CA GLY A 341 -18.49 8.05 -38.31
C GLY A 341 -19.70 8.99 -38.40
N GLY A 342 -19.48 10.23 -38.83
CA GLY A 342 -20.51 11.29 -38.87
C GLY A 342 -20.63 12.12 -37.59
N ASP A 343 -20.11 11.63 -36.46
CA ASP A 343 -20.13 12.36 -35.20
C ASP A 343 -18.96 13.35 -35.15
N THR A 344 -19.25 14.60 -34.78
CA THR A 344 -18.28 15.72 -34.78
C THR A 344 -18.04 16.30 -33.38
N THR A 345 -18.77 15.81 -32.38
CA THR A 345 -18.72 16.29 -31.00
C THR A 345 -17.86 15.36 -30.13
N ASP A 346 -17.44 15.87 -28.98
CA ASP A 346 -16.80 15.03 -27.96
C ASP A 346 -17.81 14.03 -27.40
N GLN A 347 -17.31 12.87 -27.00
CA GLN A 347 -18.08 11.76 -26.45
C GLN A 347 -17.49 11.26 -25.12
N SER A 348 -16.50 11.95 -24.56
CA SER A 348 -15.85 11.57 -23.29
C SER A 348 -16.78 11.60 -22.07
N ALA A 349 -17.89 12.34 -22.15
CA ALA A 349 -18.95 12.37 -21.12
C ALA A 349 -19.91 11.16 -21.19
N SER A 350 -19.91 10.44 -22.32
CA SER A 350 -20.85 9.36 -22.58
C SER A 350 -20.73 8.25 -21.53
N THR A 351 -21.86 7.67 -21.11
CA THR A 351 -21.90 6.41 -20.32
C THR A 351 -21.57 5.17 -21.17
N ASP A 352 -21.41 5.35 -22.48
CA ASP A 352 -21.18 4.30 -23.46
C ASP A 352 -19.78 4.31 -24.04
N LEU A 353 -19.23 3.12 -24.22
CA LEU A 353 -18.22 2.79 -25.20
C LEU A 353 -18.85 1.93 -26.30
N LYS A 354 -18.46 2.17 -27.55
CA LYS A 354 -19.08 1.56 -28.75
C LYS A 354 -18.03 0.98 -29.68
N ILE A 355 -18.35 -0.15 -30.31
CA ILE A 355 -17.55 -0.75 -31.37
C ILE A 355 -18.41 -1.33 -32.49
N GLY A 356 -17.88 -1.33 -33.70
CA GLY A 356 -18.50 -1.94 -34.87
C GLY A 356 -19.44 -0.98 -35.59
N TRP A 357 -20.32 -1.51 -36.43
CA TRP A 357 -21.26 -0.70 -37.21
C TRP A 357 -22.67 -1.29 -37.11
N PRO A 358 -23.71 -0.54 -36.72
CA PRO A 358 -25.05 -1.11 -36.55
C PRO A 358 -25.87 -1.18 -37.85
N GLY A 359 -25.33 -0.73 -38.99
CA GLY A 359 -26.02 -0.78 -40.29
C GLY A 359 -26.54 0.56 -40.79
N ASP A 360 -26.23 1.67 -40.10
CA ASP A 360 -26.76 3.01 -40.34
C ASP A 360 -25.70 4.01 -40.87
N HIS A 361 -26.18 5.15 -41.34
CA HIS A 361 -25.37 6.21 -41.95
C HIS A 361 -25.80 7.60 -41.48
N GLU A 362 -24.83 8.51 -41.34
CA GLU A 362 -25.06 9.95 -41.21
C GLU A 362 -24.79 10.59 -42.57
N GLY A 363 -25.86 10.95 -43.29
CA GLY A 363 -25.77 11.27 -44.71
C GLY A 363 -25.20 10.07 -45.50
N THR A 364 -24.03 10.24 -46.11
CA THR A 364 -23.30 9.16 -46.81
C THR A 364 -22.25 8.48 -45.92
N THR A 365 -22.00 9.01 -44.72
CA THR A 365 -20.94 8.52 -43.83
C THR A 365 -21.43 7.32 -43.04
N LYS A 366 -20.72 6.19 -43.17
CA LYS A 366 -20.97 4.98 -42.38
C LYS A 366 -20.70 5.24 -40.89
N ARG A 367 -21.66 4.97 -40.00
CA ARG A 367 -21.55 5.23 -38.56
C ARG A 367 -20.82 4.14 -37.79
N THR A 368 -19.66 3.71 -38.29
CA THR A 368 -18.77 2.77 -37.57
C THR A 368 -18.22 3.44 -36.31
N ALA A 369 -18.20 2.73 -35.19
CA ALA A 369 -17.67 3.20 -33.91
C ALA A 369 -16.42 2.45 -33.46
N ARG A 370 -15.57 3.16 -32.71
CA ARG A 370 -14.37 2.65 -32.01
C ARG A 370 -14.24 3.36 -30.68
N SER A 371 -13.67 2.70 -29.69
CA SER A 371 -13.49 3.26 -28.34
C SER A 371 -12.02 3.32 -27.95
N PHE A 372 -11.66 4.26 -27.10
CA PHE A 372 -10.30 4.46 -26.59
C PHE A 372 -10.35 4.58 -25.07
N LEU A 373 -9.38 3.97 -24.39
CA LEU A 373 -9.29 3.97 -22.92
C LEU A 373 -7.85 4.20 -22.48
N THR A 374 -7.68 4.91 -21.37
CA THR A 374 -6.40 5.16 -20.71
C THR A 374 -6.49 4.78 -19.24
N PHE A 375 -5.54 3.94 -18.79
CA PHE A 375 -5.39 3.54 -17.39
C PHE A 375 -4.09 4.09 -16.79
N ARG A 376 -4.06 4.28 -15.47
CA ARG A 376 -2.81 4.58 -14.74
C ARG A 376 -1.98 3.30 -14.60
N THR A 377 -0.73 3.34 -15.04
CA THR A 377 0.17 2.17 -15.05
C THR A 377 1.41 2.32 -14.18
N ALA A 378 1.69 3.55 -13.70
CA ALA A 378 2.78 3.83 -12.76
C ALA A 378 2.77 2.91 -11.53
N ASN A 379 1.58 2.49 -11.09
CA ASN A 379 1.38 1.73 -9.87
C ASN A 379 1.87 0.27 -9.94
N PHE A 380 2.25 -0.21 -11.12
CA PHE A 380 2.94 -1.48 -11.33
C PHE A 380 4.19 -1.32 -12.21
N ALA A 381 4.74 -0.12 -12.31
CA ALA A 381 5.97 0.14 -13.07
C ALA A 381 7.13 -0.74 -12.55
N ASP A 382 7.96 -1.24 -13.47
CA ASP A 382 9.11 -2.11 -13.18
C ASP A 382 8.75 -3.45 -12.51
N SER A 383 7.47 -3.83 -12.55
CA SER A 383 7.00 -5.13 -12.08
C SER A 383 7.08 -6.21 -13.16
N LEU A 384 7.09 -7.46 -12.73
CA LEU A 384 6.99 -8.64 -13.56
C LEU A 384 5.52 -9.03 -13.68
N VAL A 385 4.89 -8.52 -14.74
CA VAL A 385 3.50 -8.82 -15.07
C VAL A 385 3.40 -10.25 -15.62
N SER A 386 2.69 -11.11 -14.89
CA SER A 386 2.44 -12.50 -15.27
C SER A 386 1.12 -12.68 -16.03
N LYS A 387 0.13 -11.83 -15.76
CA LYS A 387 -1.18 -11.84 -16.42
C LYS A 387 -1.79 -10.45 -16.40
N ALA A 388 -2.46 -10.05 -17.48
CA ALA A 388 -3.34 -8.88 -17.46
C ALA A 388 -4.61 -9.10 -18.30
N SER A 389 -5.74 -8.62 -17.83
CA SER A 389 -7.04 -8.72 -18.50
C SER A 389 -7.76 -7.37 -18.50
N LEU A 390 -8.28 -7.00 -19.66
CA LEU A 390 -9.25 -5.91 -19.80
C LEU A 390 -10.65 -6.47 -19.62
N LYS A 391 -11.42 -5.91 -18.69
CA LYS A 391 -12.82 -6.27 -18.40
C LYS A 391 -13.73 -5.11 -18.80
N LEU A 392 -14.71 -5.38 -19.65
CA LEU A 392 -15.71 -4.42 -20.13
C LEU A 392 -17.11 -4.99 -19.91
N TRP A 393 -18.00 -4.23 -19.28
CA TRP A 393 -19.37 -4.70 -19.09
C TRP A 393 -20.18 -4.50 -20.38
N ASN A 394 -20.48 -5.59 -21.09
CA ASN A 394 -21.23 -5.56 -22.33
C ASN A 394 -22.73 -5.70 -22.04
N TYR A 395 -23.46 -4.59 -22.12
CA TYR A 395 -24.90 -4.55 -21.84
C TYR A 395 -25.76 -4.64 -23.11
N HIS A 396 -25.20 -4.34 -24.28
CA HIS A 396 -25.90 -4.46 -25.57
C HIS A 396 -25.02 -5.04 -26.67
N ALA A 397 -25.60 -5.95 -27.44
CA ALA A 397 -25.07 -6.41 -28.72
C ALA A 397 -26.24 -6.57 -29.69
N TRP A 398 -26.01 -6.28 -30.99
CA TRP A 398 -27.06 -6.47 -32.00
C TRP A 398 -27.51 -7.92 -32.09
N SER A 399 -26.58 -8.87 -31.99
CA SER A 399 -26.86 -10.30 -32.01
C SER A 399 -26.29 -10.99 -30.77
N CYS A 400 -26.94 -12.08 -30.34
CA CYS A 400 -26.41 -13.00 -29.32
C CYS A 400 -25.28 -13.89 -29.86
N GLU A 401 -25.03 -13.89 -31.17
CA GLU A 401 -23.94 -14.64 -31.77
C GLU A 401 -22.58 -14.07 -31.38
N LYS A 402 -21.61 -14.97 -31.17
CA LYS A 402 -20.23 -14.57 -30.94
C LYS A 402 -19.69 -13.84 -32.18
N ARG A 403 -19.16 -12.64 -31.98
CA ARG A 403 -18.52 -11.81 -33.01
C ARG A 403 -17.26 -11.18 -32.45
N GLY A 404 -16.20 -11.24 -33.26
CA GLY A 404 -14.86 -10.83 -32.86
C GLY A 404 -14.75 -9.31 -32.65
N TRP A 405 -14.03 -8.93 -31.61
CA TRP A 405 -13.55 -7.57 -31.38
C TRP A 405 -12.09 -7.61 -30.95
N GLU A 406 -11.38 -6.51 -31.18
CA GLU A 406 -9.93 -6.42 -31.03
C GLU A 406 -9.56 -5.35 -30.01
N VAL A 407 -8.44 -5.59 -29.30
CA VAL A 407 -7.75 -4.60 -28.48
C VAL A 407 -6.44 -4.24 -29.17
N TRP A 408 -6.18 -2.94 -29.31
CA TRP A 408 -4.98 -2.39 -29.92
C TRP A 408 -4.23 -1.52 -28.92
N ALA A 409 -2.90 -1.59 -28.91
CA ALA A 409 -2.09 -0.54 -28.34
C ALA A 409 -2.32 0.74 -29.15
N ALA A 410 -2.45 1.88 -28.47
CA ALA A 410 -2.75 3.15 -29.13
C ALA A 410 -2.01 4.32 -28.46
N ASP A 411 -1.85 5.41 -29.20
CA ASP A 411 -1.53 6.70 -28.60
C ASP A 411 -2.70 7.16 -27.70
N GLY A 412 -2.44 8.06 -26.75
CA GLY A 412 -3.46 8.55 -25.82
C GLY A 412 -4.59 9.29 -26.52
N ALA A 413 -5.84 8.98 -26.15
CA ALA A 413 -7.00 9.75 -26.55
C ALA A 413 -7.16 10.99 -25.65
N ASP A 414 -7.78 12.01 -26.21
CA ASP A 414 -8.13 13.26 -25.54
C ASP A 414 -9.53 13.72 -25.98
N ARG A 415 -9.99 14.85 -25.42
CA ARG A 415 -11.31 15.43 -25.74
C ARG A 415 -11.41 16.01 -27.16
N ASN A 416 -10.30 16.05 -27.91
CA ASN A 416 -10.26 16.40 -29.34
C ASN A 416 -10.34 15.18 -30.26
N THR A 417 -10.41 13.97 -29.70
CA THR A 417 -10.48 12.72 -30.44
C THR A 417 -11.80 12.64 -31.21
N ARG A 418 -11.72 12.51 -32.53
CA ARG A 418 -12.87 12.44 -33.46
C ARG A 418 -12.65 11.34 -34.47
N TRP A 419 -13.71 10.94 -35.18
CA TRP A 419 -13.59 9.95 -36.26
C TRP A 419 -12.54 10.33 -37.30
N SER A 420 -12.40 11.62 -37.62
CA SER A 420 -11.41 12.16 -38.56
C SER A 420 -10.02 12.41 -37.95
N LYS A 421 -9.88 12.32 -36.63
CA LYS A 421 -8.65 12.63 -35.87
C LYS A 421 -8.50 11.65 -34.70
N GLN A 422 -8.38 10.37 -35.02
CA GLN A 422 -8.25 9.30 -34.03
C GLN A 422 -6.78 9.15 -33.59
N PRO A 423 -6.52 8.76 -32.34
CA PRO A 423 -5.20 8.27 -31.94
C PRO A 423 -4.75 7.11 -32.82
N ARG A 424 -3.45 7.03 -33.08
CA ARG A 424 -2.89 5.97 -33.91
C ARG A 424 -2.93 4.66 -33.13
N MET A 425 -3.53 3.64 -33.73
CA MET A 425 -3.42 2.25 -33.27
C MET A 425 -2.11 1.67 -33.81
N THR A 426 -1.22 1.23 -32.93
CA THR A 426 0.17 0.86 -33.27
C THR A 426 0.36 -0.64 -33.42
N GLU A 427 -0.30 -1.43 -32.56
CA GLU A 427 -0.17 -2.89 -32.55
C GLU A 427 -1.48 -3.55 -32.11
N LYS A 428 -1.90 -4.62 -32.79
CA LYS A 428 -3.01 -5.45 -32.30
C LYS A 428 -2.50 -6.35 -31.17
N ILE A 429 -3.10 -6.20 -29.98
CA ILE A 429 -2.71 -6.91 -28.77
C ILE A 429 -3.53 -8.17 -28.58
N ALA A 430 -4.84 -8.09 -28.80
CA ALA A 430 -5.76 -9.19 -28.49
C ALA A 430 -6.96 -9.24 -29.42
N THR A 431 -7.62 -10.40 -29.44
CA THR A 431 -8.95 -10.59 -30.02
C THR A 431 -9.79 -11.35 -29.03
N SER A 432 -11.05 -10.93 -28.86
CA SER A 432 -12.06 -11.63 -28.06
C SER A 432 -13.32 -11.84 -28.90
N THR A 433 -14.08 -12.87 -28.57
CA THR A 433 -15.39 -13.15 -29.20
C THR A 433 -16.53 -13.08 -28.20
N ASP A 434 -16.25 -12.61 -26.98
CA ASP A 434 -17.27 -12.41 -25.96
C ASP A 434 -18.35 -11.47 -26.49
N THR A 435 -19.58 -11.99 -26.54
CA THR A 435 -20.80 -11.27 -26.88
C THR A 435 -21.78 -11.43 -25.73
N LYS A 436 -22.16 -10.32 -25.10
CA LYS A 436 -23.16 -10.28 -24.03
C LYS A 436 -24.21 -9.21 -24.36
N SER A 437 -25.43 -9.39 -23.86
CA SER A 437 -26.50 -8.40 -24.01
C SER A 437 -27.62 -8.66 -23.02
N THR A 438 -28.29 -7.59 -22.59
CA THR A 438 -29.52 -7.69 -21.80
C THR A 438 -30.60 -8.45 -22.59
N THR A 439 -30.70 -8.22 -23.90
CA THR A 439 -31.65 -8.92 -24.78
C THR A 439 -31.37 -10.42 -24.92
N CYS A 440 -30.14 -10.84 -24.65
CA CYS A 440 -29.71 -12.23 -24.64
C CYS A 440 -29.78 -12.87 -23.24
N ASN A 441 -30.29 -12.13 -22.23
CA ASN A 441 -30.31 -12.53 -20.81
C ASN A 441 -28.94 -12.95 -20.27
N ASN A 442 -27.86 -12.35 -20.79
CA ASN A 442 -26.49 -12.71 -20.41
C ASN A 442 -25.56 -11.50 -20.30
N ALA A 443 -26.09 -10.27 -20.19
CA ALA A 443 -25.30 -9.07 -19.96
C ALA A 443 -24.25 -9.29 -18.87
N GLY A 444 -23.02 -8.84 -19.10
CA GLY A 444 -21.92 -9.11 -18.19
C GLY A 444 -20.56 -8.77 -18.75
N TRP A 445 -19.52 -9.19 -18.02
CA TRP A 445 -18.13 -8.98 -18.41
C TRP A 445 -17.79 -9.69 -19.73
N ALA A 446 -17.35 -8.91 -20.70
CA ALA A 446 -16.58 -9.34 -21.85
C ALA A 446 -15.10 -9.03 -21.60
N THR A 447 -14.22 -9.99 -21.90
CA THR A 447 -12.82 -9.91 -21.50
C THR A 447 -11.85 -10.07 -22.66
N ALA A 448 -10.68 -9.47 -22.55
CA ALA A 448 -9.55 -9.67 -23.45
C ALA A 448 -8.25 -9.81 -22.65
N ASP A 449 -7.35 -10.69 -23.10
CA ASP A 449 -6.01 -10.84 -22.52
C ASP A 449 -5.07 -9.79 -23.10
N ILE A 450 -4.58 -8.89 -22.24
CA ILE A 450 -3.68 -7.80 -22.62
C ILE A 450 -2.33 -7.90 -21.91
N THR A 451 -1.95 -9.12 -21.48
CA THR A 451 -0.71 -9.38 -20.73
C THR A 451 0.51 -8.78 -21.42
N LYS A 452 0.63 -8.94 -22.75
CA LYS A 452 1.72 -8.36 -23.53
C LYS A 452 1.79 -6.82 -23.42
N LEU A 453 0.65 -6.15 -23.50
CA LEU A 453 0.58 -4.69 -23.42
C LEU A 453 0.93 -4.18 -22.02
N ALA A 454 0.43 -4.84 -20.97
CA ALA A 454 0.77 -4.51 -19.60
C ALA A 454 2.27 -4.74 -19.29
N GLN A 455 2.89 -5.78 -19.85
CA GLN A 455 4.34 -6.01 -19.77
C GLN A 455 5.13 -4.87 -20.44
N THR A 456 4.66 -4.37 -21.59
CA THR A 456 5.26 -3.21 -22.26
C THR A 456 5.19 -1.97 -21.37
N TRP A 457 4.02 -1.65 -20.80
CA TRP A 457 3.87 -0.50 -19.91
C TRP A 457 4.74 -0.60 -18.65
N SER A 458 4.77 -1.79 -18.03
CA SER A 458 5.61 -2.05 -16.85
C SER A 458 7.10 -1.82 -17.15
N SER A 459 7.58 -2.40 -18.25
CA SER A 459 9.00 -2.31 -18.66
C SER A 459 9.41 -0.89 -19.04
N ALA A 460 8.50 -0.14 -19.67
CA ALA A 460 8.70 1.26 -20.03
C ALA A 460 8.58 2.21 -18.83
N LYS A 461 8.11 1.72 -17.68
CA LYS A 461 7.75 2.52 -16.50
C LYS A 461 6.77 3.64 -16.86
N ALA A 462 5.83 3.32 -17.75
CA ALA A 462 4.87 4.29 -18.26
C ALA A 462 3.97 4.80 -17.13
N GLU A 463 3.74 6.11 -17.08
CA GLU A 463 2.81 6.70 -16.11
C GLU A 463 1.37 6.25 -16.40
N THR A 464 1.00 6.21 -17.68
CA THR A 464 -0.29 5.76 -18.20
C THR A 464 -0.13 4.80 -19.37
N GLY A 465 -1.16 3.99 -19.59
CA GLY A 465 -1.26 3.03 -20.68
C GLY A 465 -2.56 3.21 -21.46
N SER A 466 -2.46 3.38 -22.77
CA SER A 466 -3.60 3.67 -23.65
C SER A 466 -3.86 2.54 -24.64
N LEU A 467 -5.14 2.27 -24.91
CA LEU A 467 -5.60 1.24 -25.82
C LEU A 467 -6.82 1.70 -26.64
N ALA A 468 -7.06 1.00 -27.74
CA ALA A 468 -8.23 1.18 -28.59
C ALA A 468 -8.99 -0.14 -28.77
N LEU A 469 -10.30 -0.02 -28.97
CA LEU A 469 -11.25 -1.11 -29.21
C LEU A 469 -11.93 -0.93 -30.56
N LYS A 470 -12.03 -2.01 -31.33
CA LYS A 470 -12.82 -2.05 -32.57
C LYS A 470 -13.39 -3.43 -32.83
N ALA A 471 -14.43 -3.52 -33.66
CA ALA A 471 -14.87 -4.81 -34.18
C ALA A 471 -13.78 -5.40 -35.09
N SER A 472 -13.62 -6.74 -35.08
CA SER A 472 -12.68 -7.42 -35.97
C SER A 472 -13.07 -7.19 -37.44
N ASP A 473 -14.37 -7.25 -37.73
CA ASP A 473 -14.95 -6.85 -39.01
C ASP A 473 -15.92 -5.68 -38.79
N GLU A 474 -15.51 -4.48 -39.19
CA GLU A 474 -16.32 -3.26 -39.07
C GLU A 474 -17.37 -3.14 -40.19
N SER A 475 -17.46 -4.13 -41.09
CA SER A 475 -18.53 -4.30 -42.07
C SER A 475 -19.64 -5.24 -41.63
N ASP A 476 -19.38 -6.11 -40.65
CA ASP A 476 -20.39 -6.98 -40.07
C ASP A 476 -21.28 -6.24 -39.07
N THR A 477 -22.56 -6.09 -39.42
CA THR A 477 -23.55 -5.46 -38.54
C THR A 477 -23.75 -6.21 -37.22
N TYR A 478 -23.53 -7.53 -37.21
CA TYR A 478 -23.66 -8.41 -36.04
C TYR A 478 -22.54 -8.18 -35.02
N ALA A 479 -21.47 -7.48 -35.39
CA ALA A 479 -20.37 -7.13 -34.51
C ALA A 479 -20.61 -5.86 -33.66
N TRP A 480 -21.75 -5.16 -33.84
CA TRP A 480 -22.09 -4.00 -33.01
C TRP A 480 -22.22 -4.37 -31.53
N LYS A 481 -21.48 -3.66 -30.68
CA LYS A 481 -21.51 -3.82 -29.21
C LYS A 481 -21.42 -2.47 -28.51
N ARG A 482 -22.08 -2.39 -27.36
CA ARG A 482 -21.95 -1.27 -26.41
C ARG A 482 -21.52 -1.78 -25.05
N PHE A 483 -20.61 -1.06 -24.44
CA PHE A 483 -20.11 -1.31 -23.09
C PHE A 483 -20.34 -0.07 -22.23
N TYR A 484 -20.38 -0.24 -20.92
CA TYR A 484 -20.34 0.91 -20.03
C TYR A 484 -18.96 1.56 -20.05
N SER A 485 -18.92 2.89 -19.99
CA SER A 485 -17.71 3.70 -19.81
C SER A 485 -17.42 3.96 -18.33
N ALA A 486 -16.38 4.74 -18.05
CA ALA A 486 -16.06 5.26 -16.72
C ALA A 486 -17.21 6.07 -16.07
N ASN A 487 -18.05 6.71 -16.88
CA ASN A 487 -19.16 7.56 -16.41
C ASN A 487 -20.41 6.77 -16.01
N ALA A 488 -20.44 5.45 -16.25
CA ALA A 488 -21.59 4.64 -15.86
C ALA A 488 -21.83 4.67 -14.35
N THR A 489 -23.11 4.70 -13.98
CA THR A 489 -23.58 4.95 -12.61
C THR A 489 -23.29 3.77 -11.67
N ASP A 490 -23.36 2.55 -12.20
CA ASP A 490 -23.06 1.34 -11.46
C ASP A 490 -21.55 1.11 -11.40
N GLN A 491 -21.00 1.24 -10.19
CA GLN A 491 -19.56 1.15 -9.97
C GLN A 491 -18.96 -0.22 -10.27
N ASP A 492 -19.76 -1.28 -10.18
CA ASP A 492 -19.33 -2.65 -10.40
C ASP A 492 -19.33 -3.04 -11.88
N LYS A 493 -19.64 -2.09 -12.78
CA LYS A 493 -19.80 -2.35 -14.22
C LYS A 493 -18.92 -1.46 -15.11
N VAL A 494 -18.02 -0.66 -14.54
CA VAL A 494 -17.12 0.19 -15.32
C VAL A 494 -15.90 -0.56 -15.88
N PRO A 495 -15.27 -0.08 -16.96
CA PRO A 495 -14.07 -0.70 -17.50
C PRO A 495 -13.01 -0.91 -16.41
N THR A 496 -12.45 -2.11 -16.34
CA THR A 496 -11.47 -2.47 -15.31
C THR A 496 -10.27 -3.17 -15.93
N LEU A 497 -9.08 -2.71 -15.58
CA LEU A 497 -7.80 -3.34 -15.89
C LEU A 497 -7.38 -4.21 -14.70
N GLU A 498 -7.32 -5.53 -14.89
CA GLU A 498 -6.81 -6.48 -13.90
C GLU A 498 -5.38 -6.89 -14.27
N VAL A 499 -4.40 -6.67 -13.40
CA VAL A 499 -2.98 -7.01 -13.62
C VAL A 499 -2.46 -7.83 -12.45
N THR A 500 -2.00 -9.05 -12.73
CA THR A 500 -1.23 -9.86 -11.79
C THR A 500 0.26 -9.66 -12.02
N TYR A 501 0.99 -9.30 -10.97
CA TYR A 501 2.40 -8.97 -11.03
C TYR A 501 3.16 -9.33 -9.76
N ASN A 502 4.49 -9.35 -9.86
CA ASN A 502 5.41 -9.43 -8.73
C ASN A 502 6.57 -8.43 -8.93
N TYR A 503 7.34 -8.09 -7.91
CA TYR A 503 8.61 -7.36 -8.05
C TYR A 503 9.81 -8.32 -7.94
N ARG A 504 10.97 -7.89 -8.45
CA ARG A 504 12.22 -8.64 -8.30
C ARG A 504 12.84 -8.39 -6.91
N PRO A 505 13.54 -9.38 -6.34
CA PRO A 505 14.44 -9.11 -5.23
C PRO A 505 15.59 -8.20 -5.67
N TYR A 506 16.20 -7.49 -4.73
CA TYR A 506 17.42 -6.73 -4.99
C TYR A 506 18.66 -7.63 -4.88
N ASN A 507 19.71 -7.29 -5.63
CA ASN A 507 21.03 -7.89 -5.43
C ASN A 507 21.50 -7.68 -3.98
N GLY A 508 22.35 -8.58 -3.50
CA GLY A 508 22.92 -8.47 -2.16
C GLY A 508 23.69 -7.18 -1.93
N SER A 509 23.56 -6.62 -0.73
CA SER A 509 24.32 -5.45 -0.26
C SER A 509 25.22 -5.82 0.92
N ASN A 510 26.20 -4.97 1.28
CA ASN A 510 27.10 -5.22 2.42
C ASN A 510 27.77 -6.61 2.37
N LEU A 511 28.38 -6.95 1.24
CA LEU A 511 29.08 -8.23 1.05
C LEU A 511 30.32 -8.29 1.94
N GLN A 512 30.46 -9.38 2.70
CA GLN A 512 31.58 -9.58 3.63
C GLN A 512 32.14 -11.01 3.54
N ALA A 513 33.47 -11.15 3.67
CA ALA A 513 34.16 -12.44 3.77
C ALA A 513 34.90 -12.54 5.12
N GLY A 514 34.72 -13.64 5.85
CA GLY A 514 35.25 -13.79 7.19
C GLY A 514 34.77 -15.08 7.89
N ALA A 515 34.79 -15.19 9.22
CA ALA A 515 35.27 -14.23 10.21
C ALA A 515 36.77 -13.86 10.04
N PRO A 516 37.24 -12.69 10.53
CA PRO A 516 36.51 -11.68 11.31
C PRO A 516 35.70 -10.65 10.50
N PHE A 517 35.59 -10.80 9.17
CA PHE A 517 34.93 -9.84 8.27
C PHE A 517 35.67 -8.49 8.18
N LEU A 518 37.00 -8.54 8.26
CA LEU A 518 37.85 -7.36 8.21
C LEU A 518 38.26 -7.03 6.79
N SER A 519 38.01 -5.78 6.41
CA SER A 519 38.34 -5.23 5.11
C SER A 519 39.25 -4.01 5.25
N THR A 520 40.30 -3.97 4.43
CA THR A 520 41.18 -2.80 4.29
C THR A 520 41.15 -2.37 2.83
N GLY A 521 40.67 -1.15 2.55
CA GLY A 521 40.56 -0.65 1.17
C GLY A 521 39.68 -1.52 0.25
N GLY A 522 38.64 -2.16 0.81
CA GLY A 522 37.73 -3.04 0.06
C GLY A 522 38.26 -4.46 -0.20
N LEU A 523 39.40 -4.83 0.40
CA LEU A 523 39.95 -6.18 0.36
C LEU A 523 39.80 -6.85 1.73
N PHE A 524 39.00 -7.90 1.80
CA PHE A 524 38.83 -8.70 3.00
C PHE A 524 40.00 -9.66 3.22
N LYS A 525 40.31 -9.96 4.49
CA LYS A 525 41.32 -10.96 4.85
C LYS A 525 40.66 -12.15 5.54
N VAL A 526 41.00 -13.36 5.11
CA VAL A 526 40.51 -14.62 5.72
C VAL A 526 41.66 -15.58 6.00
N ASN A 527 41.62 -16.26 7.14
CA ASN A 527 42.66 -17.20 7.59
C ASN A 527 42.33 -18.68 7.38
N THR A 528 41.29 -18.98 6.60
CA THR A 528 40.81 -20.34 6.32
C THR A 528 40.50 -20.50 4.84
N THR A 529 40.63 -21.71 4.32
CA THR A 529 40.21 -22.08 2.96
C THR A 529 38.70 -22.35 2.85
N THR A 530 37.96 -22.27 3.96
CA THR A 530 36.49 -22.41 4.01
C THR A 530 35.83 -21.24 4.76
N PRO A 531 36.09 -19.98 4.35
CA PRO A 531 35.52 -18.82 5.02
C PRO A 531 34.00 -18.80 4.89
N ILE A 532 33.34 -18.07 5.76
CA ILE A 532 31.94 -17.67 5.63
C ILE A 532 31.88 -16.43 4.73
N LEU A 533 30.99 -16.46 3.75
CA LEU A 533 30.61 -15.30 2.94
C LEU A 533 29.19 -14.91 3.31
N ARG A 534 28.93 -13.61 3.48
CA ARG A 534 27.59 -13.11 3.84
C ARG A 534 27.25 -11.80 3.16
N PHE A 535 25.95 -11.49 3.07
CA PHE A 535 25.43 -10.23 2.57
C PHE A 535 24.05 -9.93 3.18
N SER A 536 23.64 -8.66 3.14
CA SER A 536 22.32 -8.19 3.54
C SER A 536 21.34 -8.26 2.36
N THR A 537 20.26 -9.01 2.53
CA THR A 537 19.18 -9.16 1.53
C THR A 537 18.26 -7.94 1.51
N ALA A 538 17.57 -7.69 0.39
CA ALA A 538 16.50 -6.69 0.30
C ALA A 538 15.49 -7.08 -0.77
N ASP A 539 14.21 -6.83 -0.52
CA ASP A 539 13.11 -7.09 -1.45
C ASP A 539 12.00 -6.04 -1.30
N HIS A 540 11.39 -5.63 -2.41
CA HIS A 540 10.21 -4.77 -2.41
C HIS A 540 8.97 -5.42 -1.79
N ASN A 541 8.91 -6.76 -1.80
CA ASN A 541 7.79 -7.56 -1.32
C ASN A 541 7.95 -8.07 0.12
N GLY A 542 9.01 -7.67 0.83
CA GLY A 542 9.22 -7.75 2.29
C GLY A 542 9.03 -9.09 3.06
N GLU A 543 8.27 -10.06 2.57
CA GLU A 543 8.01 -11.36 3.18
C GLU A 543 8.50 -12.54 2.33
N ASP A 544 8.99 -12.27 1.13
CA ASP A 544 9.62 -13.29 0.31
C ASP A 544 10.83 -13.85 1.05
N GLN A 545 10.93 -15.18 1.04
CA GLN A 545 12.19 -15.82 1.40
C GLN A 545 13.13 -15.64 0.23
N VAL A 546 14.30 -15.09 0.53
CA VAL A 546 15.33 -14.85 -0.46
C VAL A 546 16.40 -15.92 -0.31
N VAL A 547 16.66 -16.62 -1.41
CA VAL A 547 17.82 -17.50 -1.55
C VAL A 547 18.95 -16.68 -2.14
N GLY A 548 20.06 -16.56 -1.42
CA GLY A 548 21.26 -15.90 -1.91
C GLY A 548 22.17 -16.89 -2.64
N THR A 549 22.53 -16.59 -3.89
CA THR A 549 23.54 -17.33 -4.65
C THR A 549 24.85 -16.58 -4.64
N TYR A 550 25.95 -17.27 -4.33
CA TYR A 550 27.31 -16.72 -4.24
C TYR A 550 28.16 -17.30 -5.35
N GLU A 551 28.74 -16.46 -6.19
CA GLU A 551 29.73 -16.87 -7.19
C GLU A 551 31.13 -16.42 -6.75
N ILE A 552 32.05 -17.37 -6.64
CA ILE A 552 33.42 -17.15 -6.16
C ILE A 552 34.38 -17.34 -7.33
N THR A 553 35.21 -16.33 -7.59
CA THR A 553 36.14 -16.28 -8.71
C THR A 553 37.57 -16.12 -8.21
N ASP A 554 38.50 -16.91 -8.74
CA ASP A 554 39.93 -16.69 -8.56
C ASP A 554 40.36 -15.47 -9.40
N VAL A 555 40.85 -14.42 -8.74
CA VAL A 555 41.12 -13.12 -9.39
C VAL A 555 42.23 -13.22 -10.43
N ALA A 556 43.25 -14.04 -10.18
CA ALA A 556 44.40 -14.17 -11.07
C ALA A 556 44.02 -14.91 -12.36
N THR A 557 43.26 -15.99 -12.24
CA THR A 557 42.87 -16.84 -13.38
C THR A 557 41.55 -16.42 -14.04
N ARG A 558 40.75 -15.58 -13.36
CA ARG A 558 39.38 -15.20 -13.72
C ARG A 558 38.42 -16.38 -13.87
N LYS A 559 38.73 -17.51 -13.23
CA LYS A 559 37.88 -18.70 -13.25
C LYS A 559 36.96 -18.72 -12.03
N VAL A 560 35.68 -18.99 -12.26
CA VAL A 560 34.73 -19.33 -11.19
C VAL A 560 35.17 -20.66 -10.57
N VAL A 561 35.47 -20.63 -9.27
CA VAL A 561 35.91 -21.82 -8.53
C VAL A 561 34.76 -22.52 -7.80
N ALA A 562 33.70 -21.77 -7.47
CA ALA A 562 32.48 -22.29 -6.88
C ALA A 562 31.30 -21.33 -7.10
N THR A 563 30.11 -21.91 -7.21
CA THR A 563 28.82 -21.22 -7.08
C THR A 563 28.03 -21.96 -6.01
N VAL A 564 27.48 -21.25 -5.03
CA VAL A 564 26.86 -21.86 -3.83
C VAL A 564 25.59 -21.10 -3.49
N ASP A 565 24.49 -21.82 -3.26
CA ASP A 565 23.25 -21.26 -2.75
C ASP A 565 23.21 -21.33 -1.23
N ALA A 566 22.71 -20.28 -0.59
CA ALA A 566 22.40 -20.25 0.83
C ALA A 566 21.05 -20.91 1.13
N ASP A 567 20.82 -21.19 2.41
CA ASP A 567 19.47 -21.48 2.89
C ASP A 567 18.56 -20.23 2.72
N PRO A 568 17.25 -20.40 2.49
CA PRO A 568 16.33 -19.28 2.37
C PRO A 568 16.28 -18.44 3.65
N VAL A 569 16.44 -17.12 3.52
CA VAL A 569 16.35 -16.18 4.64
C VAL A 569 15.23 -15.16 4.42
N PRO A 570 14.64 -14.58 5.49
CA PRO A 570 13.70 -13.47 5.33
C PRO A 570 14.36 -12.28 4.61
N SER A 571 13.57 -11.56 3.81
CA SER A 571 13.99 -10.28 3.25
C SER A 571 14.42 -9.28 4.34
N ASN A 572 15.47 -8.50 4.07
CA ASN A 572 16.16 -7.60 5.01
C ASN A 572 16.93 -8.30 6.15
N GLY A 573 17.17 -9.61 6.03
CA GLY A 573 18.08 -10.37 6.89
C GLY A 573 19.47 -10.57 6.28
N THR A 574 20.34 -11.29 7.01
CA THR A 574 21.66 -11.71 6.53
C THR A 574 21.57 -13.09 5.88
N SER A 575 21.92 -13.18 4.59
CA SER A 575 22.21 -14.45 3.91
C SER A 575 23.68 -14.80 4.13
N GLN A 576 23.99 -16.10 4.32
CA GLN A 576 25.37 -16.55 4.49
C GLN A 576 25.62 -17.97 3.97
N VAL A 577 26.84 -18.23 3.50
CA VAL A 577 27.34 -19.56 3.09
C VAL A 577 28.73 -19.81 3.63
N LYS A 578 29.04 -21.07 3.95
CA LYS A 578 30.43 -21.52 4.15
C LYS A 578 31.00 -21.99 2.82
N VAL A 579 32.17 -21.47 2.43
CA VAL A 579 32.82 -21.89 1.18
C VAL A 579 33.18 -23.38 1.26
N PRO A 580 32.85 -24.20 0.24
CA PRO A 580 33.16 -25.61 0.22
C PRO A 580 34.67 -25.90 0.31
N ALA A 581 35.03 -26.99 0.97
CA ALA A 581 36.42 -27.43 1.09
C ALA A 581 37.06 -27.70 -0.29
N GLY A 582 38.38 -27.46 -0.39
CA GLY A 582 39.16 -27.72 -1.61
C GLY A 582 38.98 -26.67 -2.73
N LYS A 583 38.16 -25.63 -2.53
CA LYS A 583 37.93 -24.58 -3.54
C LYS A 583 38.94 -23.44 -3.49
N LEU A 584 39.49 -23.18 -2.31
CA LEU A 584 40.39 -22.06 -2.07
C LEU A 584 41.80 -22.53 -1.71
N VAL A 585 42.79 -21.74 -2.11
CA VAL A 585 44.21 -21.99 -1.85
C VAL A 585 44.79 -20.79 -1.10
N SER A 586 45.60 -21.08 -0.08
CA SER A 586 46.31 -20.06 0.69
C SER A 586 47.29 -19.28 -0.20
N GLY A 587 47.45 -17.99 0.06
CA GLY A 587 48.25 -17.04 -0.73
C GLY A 587 47.53 -16.46 -1.96
N ARG A 588 46.28 -16.85 -2.23
CA ARG A 588 45.51 -16.35 -3.38
C ARG A 588 44.45 -15.33 -2.99
N THR A 589 44.14 -14.46 -3.95
CA THR A 589 43.01 -13.52 -3.86
C THR A 589 41.87 -14.00 -4.71
N TYR A 590 40.68 -13.99 -4.12
CA TYR A 590 39.42 -14.33 -4.74
C TYR A 590 38.50 -13.11 -4.72
N SER A 591 37.49 -13.12 -5.55
CA SER A 591 36.35 -12.23 -5.44
C SER A 591 35.08 -13.03 -5.32
N PHE A 592 34.07 -12.49 -4.65
CA PHE A 592 32.73 -13.04 -4.72
C PHE A 592 31.70 -11.94 -4.97
N ARG A 593 30.64 -12.33 -5.68
CA ARG A 593 29.45 -11.52 -5.93
C ARG A 593 28.22 -12.36 -5.66
N THR A 594 27.08 -11.69 -5.52
CA THR A 594 25.83 -12.33 -5.10
C THR A 594 24.68 -11.97 -6.02
N THR A 595 23.77 -12.90 -6.22
CA THR A 595 22.43 -12.65 -6.77
C THR A 595 21.42 -13.29 -5.84
N THR A 596 20.15 -12.92 -5.99
CA THR A 596 19.08 -13.33 -5.09
C THR A 596 17.91 -13.88 -5.88
N TYR A 597 17.23 -14.87 -5.31
CA TYR A 597 16.04 -15.50 -5.87
C TYR A 597 14.93 -15.52 -4.82
N ASP A 598 13.74 -15.02 -5.17
CA ASP A 598 12.59 -14.91 -4.26
C ASP A 598 11.65 -16.13 -4.30
N GLY A 599 12.02 -17.17 -5.06
CA GLY A 599 11.16 -18.33 -5.34
C GLY A 599 10.48 -18.29 -6.72
N THR A 600 10.44 -17.13 -7.37
CA THR A 600 9.82 -16.92 -8.69
C THR A 600 10.77 -16.23 -9.67
N HIS A 601 11.57 -15.27 -9.19
CA HIS A 601 12.38 -14.37 -9.99
C HIS A 601 13.76 -14.16 -9.37
N TYR A 602 14.75 -14.07 -10.25
CA TYR A 602 16.07 -13.58 -9.87
C TYR A 602 16.10 -12.05 -9.86
N ALA A 603 16.97 -11.50 -9.01
CA ALA A 603 17.40 -10.13 -9.14
C ALA A 603 18.02 -9.87 -10.52
N ASN A 604 18.04 -8.59 -10.91
CA ASN A 604 18.64 -8.20 -12.18
C ASN A 604 20.17 -8.26 -12.08
N GLY A 605 20.71 -9.40 -12.49
CA GLY A 605 22.15 -9.65 -12.59
C GLY A 605 22.79 -10.02 -11.26
N TRP A 606 24.04 -9.61 -11.10
CA TRP A 606 24.86 -9.87 -9.91
C TRP A 606 25.24 -8.55 -9.25
N SER A 607 25.45 -8.57 -7.94
CA SER A 607 26.07 -7.48 -7.21
C SER A 607 27.47 -7.16 -7.77
N ASP A 608 27.97 -5.97 -7.43
CA ASP A 608 29.40 -5.70 -7.58
C ASP A 608 30.20 -6.70 -6.73
N PRO A 609 31.32 -7.23 -7.24
CA PRO A 609 32.13 -8.19 -6.52
C PRO A 609 32.97 -7.50 -5.44
N VAL A 610 33.09 -8.14 -4.28
CA VAL A 610 34.11 -7.79 -3.28
C VAL A 610 35.25 -8.79 -3.32
N ARG A 611 36.45 -8.38 -2.91
CA ARG A 611 37.65 -9.23 -2.93
C ARG A 611 38.02 -9.70 -1.54
N PHE A 612 38.59 -10.90 -1.45
CA PHE A 612 39.19 -11.41 -0.23
C PHE A 612 40.46 -12.22 -0.51
N THR A 613 41.46 -12.10 0.36
CA THR A 613 42.71 -12.87 0.27
C THR A 613 42.72 -13.97 1.33
N VAL A 614 43.02 -15.18 0.90
CA VAL A 614 43.17 -16.35 1.79
C VAL A 614 44.62 -16.42 2.24
N ASP A 615 44.85 -16.27 3.53
CA ASP A 615 46.16 -16.41 4.15
C ASP A 615 46.04 -17.26 5.41
N THR A 616 46.19 -18.58 5.26
CA THR A 616 46.11 -19.53 6.39
C THR A 616 47.27 -19.41 7.37
N SER A 617 48.32 -18.64 7.03
CA SER A 617 49.42 -18.33 7.95
C SER A 617 49.11 -17.12 8.82
N TRP A 618 48.15 -16.28 8.40
CA TRP A 618 47.69 -15.16 9.19
C TRP A 618 47.03 -15.68 10.47
N LYS A 619 47.63 -15.28 11.58
CA LYS A 619 47.06 -15.41 12.90
C LYS A 619 46.42 -14.06 13.24
N PRO A 620 45.08 -13.97 13.30
CA PRO A 620 44.43 -12.76 13.77
C PRO A 620 44.98 -12.38 15.14
N THR A 621 45.12 -11.08 15.38
CA THR A 621 45.46 -10.58 16.72
C THR A 621 44.36 -10.96 17.71
N ALA A 622 44.62 -10.85 19.02
CA ALA A 622 43.60 -11.07 20.03
C ALA A 622 42.36 -10.18 19.79
N ALA A 623 42.58 -8.91 19.43
CA ALA A 623 41.51 -7.97 19.13
C ALA A 623 40.68 -8.39 17.89
N GLU A 624 41.35 -8.79 16.80
CA GLU A 624 40.68 -9.27 15.59
C GLU A 624 39.90 -10.58 15.84
N THR A 625 40.42 -11.46 16.70
CA THR A 625 39.77 -12.71 17.08
C THR A 625 38.48 -12.43 17.88
N ALA A 626 38.55 -11.56 18.89
CA ALA A 626 37.40 -11.18 19.69
C ALA A 626 36.32 -10.49 18.83
N LEU A 627 36.70 -9.58 17.93
CA LEU A 627 35.76 -8.98 16.98
C LEU A 627 35.16 -10.02 16.03
N GLY A 628 35.93 -11.00 15.58
CA GLY A 628 35.43 -12.08 14.75
C GLY A 628 34.33 -12.88 15.42
N LEU A 629 34.51 -13.22 16.70
CA LEU A 629 33.50 -13.90 17.52
C LEU A 629 32.23 -13.04 17.69
N ALA A 630 32.39 -11.75 17.98
CA ALA A 630 31.26 -10.81 18.07
C ALA A 630 30.48 -10.70 16.75
N ASN A 631 31.18 -10.62 15.62
CA ASN A 631 30.57 -10.52 14.31
C ASN A 631 29.84 -11.79 13.85
N THR A 632 30.31 -12.97 14.29
CA THR A 632 29.67 -14.26 13.95
C THR A 632 28.23 -14.33 14.42
N TYR A 633 27.92 -13.75 15.59
CA TYR A 633 26.59 -13.78 16.19
C TYR A 633 25.80 -12.47 16.04
N SER A 634 26.41 -11.46 15.40
CA SER A 634 25.74 -10.20 15.09
C SER A 634 25.21 -10.17 13.66
N ASP A 635 23.99 -9.63 13.49
CA ASP A 635 23.39 -9.40 12.19
C ASP A 635 24.20 -8.36 11.40
N ALA A 636 24.64 -8.70 10.18
CA ALA A 636 25.45 -7.83 9.35
C ALA A 636 24.70 -6.55 8.95
N ALA A 637 23.36 -6.60 8.90
CA ALA A 637 22.51 -5.45 8.61
C ALA A 637 22.48 -4.40 9.75
N ASP A 638 22.81 -4.79 10.99
CA ASP A 638 22.69 -3.93 12.17
C ASP A 638 23.99 -3.16 12.50
N ILE A 639 25.13 -3.54 11.92
CA ILE A 639 26.45 -2.97 12.23
C ILE A 639 26.80 -1.88 11.22
N THR A 640 27.30 -0.74 11.69
CA THR A 640 27.89 0.30 10.85
C THR A 640 29.35 0.52 11.21
N ALA A 641 30.21 0.76 10.22
CA ALA A 641 31.61 1.05 10.49
C ALA A 641 31.78 2.52 10.89
N ALA A 642 32.55 2.80 11.93
CA ALA A 642 33.00 4.16 12.22
C ALA A 642 33.80 4.72 11.05
N THR A 643 33.59 6.01 10.77
CA THR A 643 34.22 6.71 9.63
C THR A 643 35.35 7.63 10.05
N SER A 644 35.53 7.88 11.35
CA SER A 644 36.61 8.70 11.89
C SER A 644 37.00 8.30 13.32
N SER A 645 38.10 8.90 13.81
CA SER A 645 38.63 8.77 15.17
C SER A 645 39.35 10.07 15.55
N ASP A 646 39.55 10.32 16.85
CA ASP A 646 40.35 11.44 17.35
C ASP A 646 41.23 11.03 18.56
N ALA A 647 41.83 12.01 19.24
CA ALA A 647 42.72 11.76 20.38
C ALA A 647 42.00 11.17 21.62
N THR A 648 40.69 11.34 21.72
CA THR A 648 39.86 10.85 22.84
C THR A 648 39.11 9.58 22.45
N TYR A 649 38.59 9.53 21.22
CA TYR A 649 37.72 8.48 20.74
C TYR A 649 38.37 7.64 19.64
N ALA A 650 38.44 6.34 19.90
CA ALA A 650 38.96 5.34 18.98
C ALA A 650 38.03 5.09 17.80
N SER A 651 36.74 5.36 17.92
CA SER A 651 35.79 5.24 16.81
C SER A 651 34.65 6.22 16.96
N ILE A 652 34.38 6.96 15.89
CA ILE A 652 33.28 7.92 15.77
C ILE A 652 32.45 7.51 14.56
N ALA A 653 31.21 7.10 14.81
CA ALA A 653 30.24 6.73 13.80
C ALA A 653 29.11 7.75 13.77
N ALA A 654 28.94 8.44 12.65
CA ALA A 654 27.78 9.29 12.40
C ALA A 654 26.74 8.47 11.64
N THR A 655 25.50 8.42 12.16
CA THR A 655 24.35 7.84 11.48
C THR A 655 23.36 8.94 11.09
N GLU A 656 22.27 8.57 10.39
CA GLU A 656 21.18 9.53 10.13
C GLU A 656 20.58 10.13 11.41
N GLU A 657 20.78 9.48 12.57
CA GLU A 657 20.06 9.80 13.81
C GLU A 657 21.00 10.34 14.90
N ASN A 658 22.22 9.82 15.08
CA ASN A 658 23.13 10.21 16.18
C ASN A 658 24.62 10.12 15.79
N ILE A 659 25.49 10.65 16.67
CA ILE A 659 26.93 10.36 16.67
C ILE A 659 27.27 9.47 17.86
N VAL A 660 27.89 8.32 17.57
CA VAL A 660 28.36 7.34 18.56
C VAL A 660 29.88 7.40 18.62
N SER A 661 30.42 7.76 19.78
CA SER A 661 31.87 7.91 19.99
C SER A 661 32.35 6.95 21.08
N ILE A 662 33.24 6.04 20.71
CA ILE A 662 33.77 4.98 21.59
C ILE A 662 35.19 5.37 22.00
N PRO A 663 35.52 5.44 23.31
CA PRO A 663 36.80 5.98 23.78
C PRO A 663 38.00 5.07 23.48
N TRP A 664 39.22 5.60 23.56
CA TRP A 664 40.42 4.76 23.68
C TRP A 664 40.55 4.15 25.07
N ASP A 665 40.29 4.92 26.14
CA ASP A 665 40.34 4.45 27.53
C ASP A 665 38.95 4.00 28.00
N GLY A 666 38.66 2.70 27.88
CA GLY A 666 37.35 2.15 28.24
C GLY A 666 37.12 2.03 29.75
N ARG A 667 38.20 1.99 30.54
CA ARG A 667 38.13 1.88 32.00
C ARG A 667 37.77 3.19 32.69
N ASN A 668 38.36 4.29 32.23
CA ASN A 668 38.19 5.61 32.85
C ASN A 668 37.28 6.55 32.07
N SER A 669 36.90 6.18 30.85
CA SER A 669 35.96 6.94 30.01
C SER A 669 34.70 6.12 29.72
N ALA A 670 33.80 6.71 28.93
CA ALA A 670 32.52 6.11 28.59
C ALA A 670 32.23 6.32 27.10
N ILE A 671 31.39 5.45 26.53
CA ILE A 671 30.83 5.62 25.19
C ILE A 671 29.93 6.86 25.22
N ASP A 672 30.17 7.81 24.33
CA ASP A 672 29.40 9.05 24.19
C ASP A 672 28.42 8.91 23.02
N ILE A 673 27.12 8.86 23.32
CA ILE A 673 26.05 8.85 22.33
C ILE A 673 25.41 10.24 22.31
N ARG A 674 25.79 11.07 21.32
CA ARG A 674 25.30 12.45 21.20
C ARG A 674 23.99 12.49 20.42
N ASN A 675 22.89 12.83 21.11
CA ASN A 675 21.52 12.83 20.56
C ASN A 675 20.68 14.08 20.90
N GLU A 676 21.32 15.21 21.22
CA GLU A 676 20.71 16.50 21.60
C GLU A 676 19.76 16.50 22.82
N ALA A 677 19.39 15.34 23.39
CA ALA A 677 18.30 15.25 24.38
C ALA A 677 18.70 14.73 25.78
N MET A 678 19.84 14.03 25.96
CA MET A 678 20.45 13.72 27.28
C MET A 678 21.95 13.37 27.13
N PRO A 679 22.82 13.57 28.16
CA PRO A 679 24.18 13.03 28.13
C PRO A 679 24.15 11.52 28.42
N ASN A 680 24.26 10.68 27.39
CA ASN A 680 24.21 9.23 27.51
C ASN A 680 25.61 8.64 27.47
N ARG A 681 26.30 8.66 28.61
CA ARG A 681 27.60 8.01 28.83
C ARG A 681 27.40 6.58 29.32
N LEU A 682 27.85 5.59 28.55
CA LEU A 682 27.87 4.18 28.98
C LEU A 682 29.29 3.78 29.39
N THR A 683 29.49 3.41 30.66
CA THR A 683 30.79 2.88 31.10
C THR A 683 31.02 1.51 30.48
N ILE A 684 32.27 1.05 30.44
CA ILE A 684 32.61 -0.25 29.88
C ILE A 684 33.34 -1.04 30.98
N PRO A 685 32.62 -1.68 31.93
CA PRO A 685 33.21 -2.18 33.18
C PRO A 685 34.35 -3.19 32.98
N GLU A 686 34.21 -4.04 31.97
CA GLU A 686 35.20 -5.07 31.62
C GLU A 686 36.34 -4.55 30.73
N ALA A 687 36.31 -3.28 30.31
CA ALA A 687 37.34 -2.71 29.45
C ALA A 687 38.61 -2.32 30.21
N GLY A 688 39.75 -2.47 29.53
CA GLY A 688 41.03 -1.92 29.94
C GLY A 688 41.16 -0.42 29.67
N THR A 689 42.31 0.14 30.05
CA THR A 689 42.64 1.57 29.83
C THR A 689 43.03 1.89 28.39
N HIS A 690 43.04 0.91 27.49
CA HIS A 690 43.37 1.10 26.09
C HIS A 690 42.63 0.10 25.19
N GLY A 691 41.84 0.60 24.25
CA GLY A 691 41.15 -0.17 23.22
C GLY A 691 41.94 -0.20 21.92
N THR A 692 41.74 -1.25 21.14
CA THR A 692 42.29 -1.39 19.79
C THR A 692 41.17 -1.12 18.78
N GLN A 693 41.35 -0.15 17.88
CA GLN A 693 40.40 0.06 16.79
C GLN A 693 40.59 -1.03 15.73
N VAL A 694 39.53 -1.77 15.41
CA VAL A 694 39.54 -2.82 14.39
C VAL A 694 38.30 -2.69 13.50
N GLY A 695 38.49 -2.34 12.23
CA GLY A 695 37.40 -2.23 11.24
C GLY A 695 36.29 -1.25 11.62
N GLY A 696 36.63 -0.14 12.29
CA GLY A 696 35.66 0.85 12.78
C GLY A 696 34.91 0.45 14.06
N ASN A 697 35.31 -0.66 14.70
CA ASN A 697 34.88 -1.08 16.04
C ASN A 697 36.04 -0.90 17.02
N VAL A 698 35.77 -0.99 18.32
CA VAL A 698 36.82 -0.92 19.35
C VAL A 698 36.80 -2.18 20.19
N VAL A 699 37.97 -2.79 20.36
CA VAL A 699 38.14 -4.03 21.12
C VAL A 699 39.08 -3.79 22.29
N TYR A 700 38.62 -4.08 23.49
CA TYR A 700 39.40 -4.03 24.73
C TYR A 700 39.80 -5.45 25.08
N THR A 701 41.02 -5.81 24.74
CA THR A 701 41.59 -7.10 25.11
C THR A 701 42.14 -7.07 26.53
N SER A 702 41.99 -8.17 27.25
CA SER A 702 42.44 -8.33 28.64
C SER A 702 43.36 -9.54 28.79
N SER A 703 44.23 -9.54 29.81
CA SER A 703 44.89 -10.77 30.28
C SER A 703 43.97 -11.61 31.17
N GLY A 704 42.87 -11.03 31.66
CA GLY A 704 41.82 -11.73 32.39
C GLY A 704 40.88 -12.51 31.46
N PRO A 705 39.84 -13.14 32.03
CA PRO A 705 39.01 -14.12 31.33
C PRO A 705 38.01 -13.52 30.33
N VAL A 706 38.00 -12.19 30.14
CA VAL A 706 36.97 -11.48 29.36
C VAL A 706 37.63 -10.46 28.43
N ASP A 707 37.26 -10.47 27.14
CA ASP A 707 37.49 -9.34 26.23
C ASP A 707 36.18 -8.61 25.96
N THR A 708 36.24 -7.31 25.66
CA THR A 708 35.04 -6.51 25.34
C THR A 708 35.14 -5.93 23.94
N VAL A 709 34.08 -6.11 23.14
CA VAL A 709 33.94 -5.56 21.79
C VAL A 709 32.82 -4.53 21.80
N VAL A 710 33.11 -3.32 21.34
CA VAL A 710 32.12 -2.25 21.20
C VAL A 710 31.92 -1.92 19.73
N GLN A 711 30.67 -2.03 19.27
CA GLN A 711 30.28 -1.81 17.88
C GLN A 711 29.30 -0.64 17.79
N PRO A 712 29.50 0.32 16.87
CA PRO A 712 28.45 1.25 16.49
C PRO A 712 27.39 0.54 15.64
N THR A 713 26.13 0.88 15.86
CA THR A 713 24.99 0.27 15.14
C THR A 713 24.40 1.25 14.12
N THR A 714 23.81 0.73 13.04
CA THR A 714 23.23 1.54 11.94
C THR A 714 22.13 2.51 12.40
N ASP A 715 21.49 2.22 13.54
CA ASP A 715 20.45 3.03 14.17
C ASP A 715 20.96 4.13 15.13
N GLY A 716 22.28 4.34 15.20
CA GLY A 716 22.88 5.40 16.03
C GLY A 716 22.99 5.06 17.52
N GLY A 717 23.12 3.78 17.86
CA GLY A 717 23.41 3.27 19.20
C GLY A 717 24.76 2.56 19.29
N SER A 718 24.96 1.80 20.37
CA SER A 718 26.16 0.98 20.55
C SER A 718 25.82 -0.40 21.11
N ARG A 719 26.47 -1.43 20.60
CA ARG A 719 26.45 -2.78 21.16
C ARG A 719 27.76 -3.06 21.87
N THR A 720 27.69 -3.54 23.11
CA THR A 720 28.87 -3.95 23.88
C THR A 720 28.78 -5.46 24.10
N LEU A 721 29.62 -6.23 23.40
CA LEU A 721 29.66 -7.68 23.54
C LEU A 721 30.86 -8.08 24.40
N ASN A 722 30.65 -8.97 25.37
CA ASN A 722 31.74 -9.56 26.14
C ASN A 722 32.04 -10.97 25.62
N ILE A 723 33.32 -11.29 25.50
CA ILE A 723 33.84 -12.57 25.03
C ILE A 723 34.49 -13.25 26.23
N LEU A 724 33.80 -14.25 26.78
CA LEU A 724 34.25 -15.06 27.89
C LEU A 724 35.19 -16.13 27.34
N LYS A 725 36.44 -16.13 27.78
CA LYS A 725 37.50 -16.96 27.19
C LYS A 725 37.52 -18.38 27.70
N ASP A 726 37.12 -18.57 28.96
CA ASP A 726 37.19 -19.85 29.66
C ASP A 726 36.28 -19.84 30.91
N SER A 727 36.21 -21.00 31.58
CA SER A 727 35.37 -21.23 32.75
C SER A 727 35.77 -20.44 34.00
N THR A 728 36.87 -19.70 33.99
CA THR A 728 37.25 -18.80 35.09
C THR A 728 36.60 -17.43 34.99
N ALA A 729 35.90 -17.16 33.87
CA ALA A 729 35.09 -15.96 33.72
C ALA A 729 34.01 -15.89 34.81
N PRO A 730 33.64 -14.68 35.28
CA PRO A 730 32.55 -14.53 36.25
C PRO A 730 31.21 -14.95 35.63
N HIS A 731 30.23 -15.30 36.46
CA HIS A 731 28.87 -15.53 35.94
C HIS A 731 28.04 -14.25 35.83
N ASP A 732 28.53 -13.15 36.41
CA ASP A 732 27.82 -11.88 36.55
C ASP A 732 28.60 -10.75 35.87
N TYR A 733 27.95 -10.03 34.97
CA TYR A 733 28.55 -8.97 34.15
C TYR A 733 27.77 -7.67 34.24
N GLU A 734 28.45 -6.58 34.61
CA GLU A 734 27.84 -5.25 34.61
C GLU A 734 27.65 -4.76 33.16
N THR A 735 26.44 -4.29 32.82
CA THR A 735 26.17 -3.73 31.47
C THR A 735 26.78 -2.34 31.25
N GLY A 736 27.46 -1.79 32.28
CA GLY A 736 28.06 -0.46 32.24
C GLY A 736 27.09 0.70 32.39
N PHE A 737 25.80 0.40 32.52
CA PHE A 737 24.75 1.38 32.79
C PHE A 737 24.52 1.51 34.29
N THR A 738 24.70 2.72 34.80
CA THR A 738 24.32 3.08 36.17
C THR A 738 22.91 3.65 36.15
N ILE A 739 22.00 2.98 36.84
CA ILE A 739 20.61 3.41 37.01
C ILE A 739 20.61 4.70 37.84
N PRO A 740 20.16 5.84 37.28
CA PRO A 740 20.09 7.09 38.03
C PRO A 740 19.19 6.97 39.27
N ALA A 741 19.55 7.70 40.33
CA ALA A 741 18.76 7.71 41.56
C ALA A 741 17.31 8.12 41.28
N GLY A 742 16.35 7.43 41.92
CA GLY A 742 14.92 7.66 41.74
C GLY A 742 14.30 6.97 40.52
N MET A 743 15.09 6.38 39.60
CA MET A 743 14.53 5.63 38.47
C MET A 743 14.04 4.24 38.86
N LYS A 744 12.92 3.81 38.27
CA LYS A 744 12.31 2.49 38.46
C LYS A 744 12.69 1.55 37.30
N VAL A 745 13.15 0.35 37.62
CA VAL A 745 13.53 -0.68 36.63
C VAL A 745 12.43 -1.73 36.52
N VAL A 746 12.12 -2.16 35.30
CA VAL A 746 11.10 -3.17 34.99
C VAL A 746 11.72 -4.23 34.08
N THR A 747 11.69 -5.48 34.52
CA THR A 747 12.08 -6.66 33.72
C THR A 747 10.83 -7.29 33.11
N HIS A 748 10.93 -7.76 31.87
CA HIS A 748 9.82 -8.31 31.09
C HIS A 748 9.96 -9.82 30.87
N ASP A 749 8.87 -10.49 30.48
CA ASP A 749 8.82 -11.96 30.31
C ASP A 749 9.76 -12.52 29.23
N ASP A 750 10.17 -11.69 28.28
CA ASP A 750 11.17 -12.05 27.27
C ASP A 750 12.62 -11.83 27.75
N GLY A 751 12.81 -11.36 28.98
CA GLY A 751 14.11 -11.07 29.58
C GLY A 751 14.61 -9.63 29.35
N SER A 752 13.91 -8.81 28.56
CA SER A 752 14.28 -7.41 28.32
C SER A 752 14.06 -6.52 29.55
N VAL A 753 14.68 -5.33 29.58
CA VAL A 753 14.63 -4.41 30.73
C VAL A 753 14.33 -2.98 30.31
N SER A 754 13.46 -2.29 31.05
CA SER A 754 13.10 -0.88 30.84
C SER A 754 13.30 -0.03 32.09
N LEU A 755 13.63 1.26 31.88
CA LEU A 755 13.95 2.21 32.93
C LEU A 755 13.01 3.40 32.88
N TYR A 756 12.32 3.70 33.98
CA TYR A 756 11.34 4.79 34.08
C TYR A 756 11.80 5.87 35.04
N SER A 757 11.45 7.13 34.74
CA SER A 757 11.71 8.27 35.62
C SER A 757 10.93 8.20 36.94
N GLU A 758 11.44 8.89 37.97
CA GLU A 758 10.87 8.91 39.32
C GLU A 758 9.38 9.32 39.34
N GLY A 759 8.58 8.67 40.19
CA GLY A 759 7.15 8.94 40.36
C GLY A 759 6.21 8.28 39.34
N ASP A 760 6.61 7.17 38.71
CA ASP A 760 5.73 6.28 37.95
C ASP A 760 5.44 4.99 38.73
N ASP A 761 4.56 5.10 39.73
CA ASP A 761 4.29 4.04 40.70
C ASP A 761 3.74 2.74 40.06
N ARG A 762 3.22 2.82 38.82
CA ARG A 762 2.67 1.68 38.06
C ARG A 762 3.53 1.24 36.87
N ALA A 763 4.80 1.63 36.82
CA ALA A 763 5.69 1.30 35.69
C ALA A 763 5.78 -0.20 35.33
N ASP A 764 5.59 -1.10 36.30
CA ASP A 764 5.60 -2.56 36.17
C ASP A 764 4.32 -3.15 35.52
N LYS A 765 3.25 -2.37 35.41
CA LYS A 765 1.92 -2.85 34.96
C LYS A 765 1.30 -1.99 33.86
N ALA A 766 1.41 -0.67 33.99
CA ALA A 766 0.83 0.31 33.08
C ALA A 766 1.58 1.64 33.23
N PRO A 767 2.77 1.76 32.62
CA PRO A 767 3.62 2.95 32.75
C PRO A 767 2.88 4.20 32.25
N GLN A 768 2.91 5.27 33.05
CA GLN A 768 2.31 6.56 32.71
C GLN A 768 3.31 7.52 32.08
N LYS A 769 4.61 7.29 32.30
CA LYS A 769 5.71 8.09 31.77
C LYS A 769 6.49 7.31 30.72
N GLU A 770 7.14 8.06 29.84
CA GLU A 770 8.08 7.49 28.89
C GLU A 770 9.32 6.95 29.63
N PRO A 771 9.82 5.75 29.30
CA PRO A 771 11.07 5.23 29.81
C PRO A 771 12.22 6.11 29.33
N ALA A 772 13.23 6.21 30.19
CA ALA A 772 14.49 6.87 29.93
C ALA A 772 15.56 5.90 29.36
N GLY A 773 15.30 4.58 29.37
CA GLY A 773 16.25 3.55 28.94
C GLY A 773 15.61 2.19 28.61
N PHE A 774 16.26 1.40 27.75
CA PHE A 774 15.82 0.05 27.35
C PHE A 774 17.02 -0.86 27.01
N PHE A 775 16.94 -2.12 27.44
CA PHE A 775 17.85 -3.21 27.07
C PHE A 775 17.04 -4.33 26.42
N ASP A 776 17.49 -4.83 25.26
CA ASP A 776 16.91 -6.02 24.62
C ASP A 776 17.10 -7.26 25.50
N ALA A 777 16.38 -8.34 25.21
CA ALA A 777 16.58 -9.61 25.91
C ALA A 777 18.05 -10.06 25.81
N PRO A 778 18.67 -10.48 26.92
CA PRO A 778 20.05 -10.95 26.88
C PRO A 778 20.12 -12.27 26.12
N TRP A 779 21.20 -12.46 25.37
CA TRP A 779 21.53 -13.74 24.75
C TRP A 779 23.00 -14.07 25.01
N ALA A 780 23.30 -15.38 24.95
CA ALA A 780 24.64 -15.90 25.09
C ALA A 780 24.83 -17.08 24.13
N LYS A 781 25.95 -17.10 23.38
CA LYS A 781 26.28 -18.14 22.40
C LYS A 781 27.64 -18.75 22.68
N ASP A 782 27.70 -20.07 22.78
CA ASP A 782 28.95 -20.80 23.00
C ASP A 782 29.79 -20.90 21.70
N ALA A 783 30.98 -21.51 21.77
CA ALA A 783 31.88 -21.65 20.62
C ALA A 783 31.35 -22.57 19.51
N HIS A 784 30.33 -23.38 19.79
CA HIS A 784 29.64 -24.22 18.82
C HIS A 784 28.38 -23.54 18.26
N GLY A 785 28.00 -22.37 18.78
CA GLY A 785 26.80 -21.62 18.40
C GLY A 785 25.54 -22.02 19.16
N ASN A 786 25.65 -22.85 20.20
CA ASN A 786 24.52 -23.22 21.05
C ASN A 786 24.15 -22.05 21.97
N ASP A 787 22.86 -21.94 22.29
CA ASP A 787 22.37 -21.00 23.30
C ASP A 787 22.86 -21.41 24.70
N VAL A 788 23.38 -20.45 25.45
CA VAL A 788 23.69 -20.57 26.87
C VAL A 788 22.63 -19.79 27.66
N PRO A 789 22.01 -20.36 28.70
CA PRO A 789 21.01 -19.63 29.47
C PRO A 789 21.58 -18.34 30.08
N THR A 790 20.85 -17.23 29.95
CA THR A 790 21.27 -15.93 30.47
C THR A 790 20.06 -15.07 30.84
N SER A 791 20.22 -14.19 31.81
CA SER A 791 19.16 -13.28 32.28
C SER A 791 19.74 -11.97 32.81
N TYR A 792 18.91 -10.93 32.92
CA TYR A 792 19.30 -9.71 33.65
C TYR A 792 18.79 -9.73 35.09
N LYS A 793 19.61 -9.21 36.01
CA LYS A 793 19.24 -8.90 37.39
C LYS A 793 19.66 -7.49 37.76
N VAL A 794 18.87 -6.83 38.61
CA VAL A 794 19.20 -5.50 39.14
C VAL A 794 19.84 -5.67 40.52
N VAL A 795 21.05 -5.14 40.70
CA VAL A 795 21.78 -5.17 41.98
C VAL A 795 22.15 -3.74 42.36
N GLY A 796 21.53 -3.22 43.42
CA GLY A 796 21.67 -1.81 43.79
C GLY A 796 21.15 -0.89 42.68
N ASN A 797 22.04 -0.06 42.12
CA ASN A 797 21.76 0.81 40.97
C ASN A 797 22.43 0.33 39.68
N LYS A 798 22.76 -0.95 39.56
CA LYS A 798 23.39 -1.53 38.38
C LYS A 798 22.54 -2.62 37.76
N LEU A 799 22.61 -2.74 36.44
CA LEU A 799 22.06 -3.87 35.70
C LEU A 799 23.17 -4.89 35.43
N ILE A 800 22.93 -6.14 35.81
CA ILE A 800 23.87 -7.25 35.71
C ILE A 800 23.30 -8.30 34.78
N GLN A 801 24.05 -8.74 33.77
CA GLN A 801 23.75 -9.96 33.03
C GLN A 801 24.33 -11.16 33.77
N HIS A 802 23.48 -12.13 34.12
CA HIS A 802 23.88 -13.43 34.62
C HIS A 802 23.95 -14.45 33.48
N VAL A 803 24.97 -15.29 33.44
CA VAL A 803 25.18 -16.30 32.40
C VAL A 803 25.43 -17.66 33.06
N GLU A 804 24.62 -18.65 32.73
CA GLU A 804 24.67 -19.98 33.33
C GLU A 804 25.46 -20.96 32.46
N PHE A 805 26.79 -20.78 32.40
CA PHE A 805 27.66 -21.78 31.78
C PHE A 805 28.12 -22.84 32.78
N ASP A 806 28.40 -24.04 32.32
CA ASP A 806 28.83 -25.17 33.14
C ASP A 806 29.98 -25.95 32.48
N ALA A 807 30.30 -27.13 33.01
CA ALA A 807 31.34 -27.99 32.45
C ALA A 807 31.07 -28.49 31.01
N LYS A 808 29.84 -28.34 30.50
CA LYS A 808 29.45 -28.69 29.12
C LYS A 808 29.53 -27.51 28.16
N SER A 809 29.63 -26.28 28.67
CA SER A 809 29.70 -25.09 27.82
C SER A 809 31.03 -25.00 27.06
N ALA A 810 30.95 -24.73 25.76
CA ALA A 810 32.14 -24.58 24.92
C ALA A 810 32.61 -23.12 24.89
N PHE A 811 33.84 -22.87 25.32
CA PHE A 811 34.43 -21.54 25.28
C PHE A 811 35.20 -21.29 23.97
N PRO A 812 35.26 -20.03 23.48
CA PRO A 812 34.72 -18.82 24.10
C PRO A 812 33.19 -18.67 23.97
N ILE A 813 32.57 -18.03 24.96
CA ILE A 813 31.14 -17.66 24.95
C ILE A 813 31.02 -16.16 24.63
N VAL A 814 30.09 -15.79 23.76
CA VAL A 814 29.77 -14.39 23.42
C VAL A 814 28.47 -14.00 24.10
N ILE A 815 28.47 -12.89 24.85
CA ILE A 815 27.29 -12.36 25.53
C ILE A 815 27.03 -10.90 25.15
N ASP A 816 25.76 -10.52 25.18
CA ASP A 816 25.28 -9.19 24.79
C ASP A 816 24.63 -8.44 25.95
N PRO A 817 25.16 -7.25 26.27
CA PRO A 817 24.25 -6.14 26.47
C PRO A 817 24.18 -5.21 25.27
N SER A 818 23.04 -5.24 24.59
CA SER A 818 22.68 -4.24 23.59
C SER A 818 21.87 -3.12 24.25
N TRP A 819 22.51 -1.96 24.35
CA TRP A 819 21.92 -0.73 24.88
C TRP A 819 21.57 0.23 23.74
N TRP A 820 20.43 0.90 23.82
CA TRP A 820 20.10 1.93 22.83
C TRP A 820 19.36 3.11 23.45
N SER A 821 19.71 4.30 22.96
CA SER A 821 19.17 5.58 23.42
C SER A 821 18.51 6.39 22.29
N THR A 822 17.96 5.71 21.27
CA THR A 822 17.23 6.40 20.20
C THR A 822 16.05 7.21 20.75
N THR A 823 15.50 8.13 19.94
CA THR A 823 14.51 9.15 20.34
C THR A 823 13.52 8.67 21.41
N LYS A 824 13.29 9.48 22.45
CA LYS A 824 12.43 9.22 23.63
C LYS A 824 11.13 8.42 23.35
N LYS A 825 10.49 8.69 22.21
CA LYS A 825 9.28 7.98 21.75
C LYS A 825 9.49 6.50 21.38
N VAL A 826 10.67 6.12 20.84
CA VAL A 826 10.97 4.75 20.38
C VAL A 826 11.24 3.87 21.57
N LEU A 827 11.95 4.45 22.53
CA LEU A 827 12.17 3.87 23.84
C LEU A 827 10.84 3.60 24.55
N TRP A 828 9.93 4.58 24.54
CA TRP A 828 8.60 4.41 25.11
C TRP A 828 7.75 3.35 24.44
N CYS A 829 7.79 3.32 23.13
CA CYS A 829 7.13 2.28 22.37
C CYS A 829 7.69 0.89 22.73
N ALA A 830 9.02 0.71 22.72
CA ALA A 830 9.67 -0.56 23.05
C ALA A 830 9.33 -1.03 24.47
N ALA A 831 9.46 -0.16 25.47
CA ALA A 831 9.17 -0.55 26.86
C ALA A 831 7.69 -0.91 27.06
N THR A 832 6.78 -0.25 26.35
CA THR A 832 5.35 -0.58 26.42
C THR A 832 5.06 -1.88 25.68
N VAL A 833 5.76 -2.17 24.57
CA VAL A 833 5.71 -3.47 23.87
C VAL A 833 6.18 -4.60 24.78
N ALA A 834 7.30 -4.42 25.49
CA ALA A 834 7.81 -5.42 26.43
C ALA A 834 6.89 -5.58 27.66
N GLY A 835 6.37 -4.48 28.22
CA GLY A 835 5.41 -4.54 29.33
C GLY A 835 4.08 -5.19 28.92
N PHE A 836 3.67 -5.03 27.65
CA PHE A 836 2.56 -5.76 27.07
C PHE A 836 2.84 -7.27 26.95
N ILE A 837 4.06 -7.70 26.67
CA ILE A 837 4.40 -9.13 26.69
C ILE A 837 4.34 -9.66 28.14
N ALA A 838 4.86 -8.91 29.11
CA ALA A 838 4.91 -9.32 30.52
C ALA A 838 3.52 -9.44 31.20
N ALA A 839 2.58 -8.58 30.81
CA ALA A 839 1.22 -8.61 31.35
C ALA A 839 0.32 -9.71 30.75
N PHE A 840 0.79 -10.45 29.72
CA PHE A 840 -0.01 -11.38 28.94
C PHE A 840 0.58 -12.80 28.93
N THR A 841 0.23 -13.59 29.95
CA THR A 841 0.40 -15.06 30.00
C THR A 841 -0.91 -15.79 29.59
N PRO A 842 -0.85 -16.99 29.00
CA PRO A 842 -1.62 -17.36 27.79
C PRO A 842 -3.08 -17.81 27.96
N ALA A 843 -3.67 -17.75 29.15
CA ALA A 843 -4.99 -18.33 29.37
C ALA A 843 -6.12 -17.39 28.88
N GLY A 844 -6.55 -17.56 27.63
CA GLY A 844 -7.78 -16.94 27.10
C GLY A 844 -7.64 -15.65 26.28
N SER A 845 -6.43 -15.31 25.84
CA SER A 845 -6.18 -14.10 25.03
C SER A 845 -6.61 -14.26 23.56
N SER A 846 -7.06 -13.18 22.93
CA SER A 846 -7.46 -13.20 21.51
C SER A 846 -6.29 -13.56 20.59
N LYS A 847 -6.56 -14.24 19.46
CA LYS A 847 -5.54 -14.65 18.46
C LYS A 847 -4.63 -13.50 18.02
N ARG A 848 -5.14 -12.26 17.97
CA ARG A 848 -4.39 -11.04 17.63
C ARG A 848 -3.26 -10.73 18.61
N VAL A 849 -3.51 -10.93 19.91
CA VAL A 849 -2.54 -10.73 21.00
C VAL A 849 -1.46 -11.81 20.95
N VAL A 850 -1.85 -13.06 20.69
CA VAL A 850 -0.91 -14.19 20.58
C VAL A 850 0.03 -14.03 19.39
N THR A 851 -0.47 -13.60 18.22
CA THR A 851 0.38 -13.32 17.05
C THR A 851 1.33 -12.16 17.29
N ALA A 852 0.88 -11.08 17.96
CA ALA A 852 1.72 -9.95 18.32
C ALA A 852 2.85 -10.37 19.28
N VAL A 853 2.54 -11.16 20.32
CA VAL A 853 3.55 -11.69 21.25
C VAL A 853 4.54 -12.62 20.54
N ARG A 854 4.08 -13.52 19.65
CA ARG A 854 4.97 -14.41 18.87
C ARG A 854 5.88 -13.62 17.93
N LEU A 855 5.40 -12.56 17.30
CA LEU A 855 6.22 -11.71 16.44
C LEU A 855 7.27 -10.95 17.25
N VAL A 856 6.90 -10.34 18.38
CA VAL A 856 7.86 -9.62 19.22
C VAL A 856 8.92 -10.58 19.76
N LYS A 857 8.55 -11.80 20.17
CA LYS A 857 9.51 -12.85 20.56
C LYS A 857 10.44 -13.28 19.42
N LYS A 858 9.99 -13.24 18.18
CA LYS A 858 10.76 -13.63 16.99
C LYS A 858 11.72 -12.53 16.51
N ILE A 859 11.28 -11.27 16.59
CA ILE A 859 11.95 -10.13 15.95
C ILE A 859 12.70 -9.28 16.98
N GLY A 860 12.35 -9.41 18.26
CA GLY A 860 12.88 -8.62 19.36
C GLY A 860 12.06 -7.34 19.57
N VAL A 861 11.97 -6.90 20.82
CA VAL A 861 11.20 -5.71 21.23
C VAL A 861 11.71 -4.44 20.54
N LYS A 862 13.03 -4.22 20.51
CA LYS A 862 13.64 -3.06 19.87
C LYS A 862 13.32 -2.98 18.39
N LYS A 863 13.62 -4.05 17.64
CA LYS A 863 13.34 -4.10 16.20
C LYS A 863 11.85 -3.85 15.99
N THR A 864 10.97 -4.44 16.81
CA THR A 864 9.53 -4.19 16.76
C THR A 864 9.16 -2.72 17.00
N ALA A 865 9.76 -2.01 17.95
CA ALA A 865 9.48 -0.59 18.17
C ALA A 865 10.00 0.34 17.05
N GLN A 866 11.18 0.04 16.50
CA GLN A 866 11.73 0.73 15.33
C GLN A 866 10.86 0.49 14.11
N LEU A 867 10.35 -0.72 13.97
CA LEU A 867 9.36 -1.09 12.99
C LEU A 867 8.09 -0.24 13.15
N ILE A 868 7.55 -0.10 14.37
CA ILE A 868 6.39 0.80 14.61
C ILE A 868 6.72 2.28 14.31
N ARG A 869 7.95 2.74 14.58
CA ARG A 869 8.42 4.09 14.21
C ARG A 869 8.48 4.29 12.70
N THR A 870 9.06 3.35 11.98
CA THR A 870 9.18 3.39 10.52
C THR A 870 7.80 3.34 9.87
N TYR A 871 6.86 2.60 10.47
CA TYR A 871 5.44 2.56 10.09
C TYR A 871 4.79 3.94 10.22
N ALA A 872 4.98 4.60 11.37
CA ALA A 872 4.44 5.92 11.65
C ALA A 872 5.09 7.05 10.82
N LYS A 873 6.39 6.94 10.50
CA LYS A 873 7.09 7.83 9.56
C LYS A 873 6.70 7.58 8.08
N ARG A 874 5.75 6.70 7.80
CA ARG A 874 5.30 6.30 6.44
C ARG A 874 6.43 5.81 5.53
N ARG A 875 7.48 5.25 6.12
CA ARG A 875 8.60 4.62 5.39
C ARG A 875 8.24 3.15 5.11
N LYS A 876 8.84 2.57 4.07
CA LYS A 876 8.54 1.20 3.62
C LYS A 876 8.88 0.17 4.71
N LEU A 877 7.99 -0.78 4.93
CA LEU A 877 8.11 -1.88 5.89
C LEU A 877 7.58 -3.15 5.28
N THR A 878 8.08 -4.31 5.70
CA THR A 878 7.43 -5.58 5.36
C THR A 878 6.05 -5.67 6.02
N SER A 879 5.24 -6.67 5.73
CA SER A 879 3.94 -6.77 6.39
C SER A 879 3.84 -7.67 7.58
N ALA A 880 4.68 -8.67 7.74
CA ALA A 880 4.69 -9.43 8.99
C ALA A 880 4.90 -8.41 10.11
N HIS A 881 5.79 -7.45 9.82
CA HIS A 881 5.94 -6.16 10.46
C HIS A 881 4.68 -5.29 10.48
N ARG A 882 4.12 -4.78 9.37
CA ARG A 882 2.94 -3.88 9.40
C ARG A 882 1.67 -4.49 10.03
N LYS A 883 1.40 -5.78 9.84
CA LYS A 883 0.28 -6.55 10.43
C LYS A 883 0.47 -6.73 11.93
N ALA A 884 1.67 -7.07 12.37
CA ALA A 884 1.95 -7.18 13.78
C ALA A 884 2.05 -5.81 14.46
N ILE A 885 2.55 -4.79 13.77
CA ILE A 885 2.53 -3.38 14.21
C ILE A 885 1.08 -2.88 14.32
N ALA A 886 0.20 -3.17 13.37
CA ALA A 886 -1.22 -2.80 13.43
C ALA A 886 -1.95 -3.56 14.55
N ALA A 887 -1.60 -4.83 14.80
CA ALA A 887 -2.10 -5.59 15.94
C ALA A 887 -1.60 -5.00 17.27
N LEU A 888 -0.33 -4.60 17.36
CA LEU A 888 0.27 -3.92 18.50
C LEU A 888 -0.37 -2.53 18.72
N LEU A 889 -0.50 -1.71 17.69
CA LEU A 889 -1.15 -0.39 17.72
C LEU A 889 -2.69 -0.45 17.90
N GLY A 890 -3.30 -1.63 17.79
CA GLY A 890 -4.70 -1.86 18.12
C GLY A 890 -4.95 -1.91 19.63
N ILE A 891 -3.90 -2.13 20.43
CA ILE A 891 -3.97 -2.11 21.89
C ILE A 891 -3.85 -0.65 22.35
N PRO A 892 -4.85 -0.09 23.07
CA PRO A 892 -4.88 1.34 23.39
C PRO A 892 -3.63 1.86 24.11
N ALA A 893 -3.05 1.05 25.00
CA ALA A 893 -1.81 1.39 25.70
C ALA A 893 -0.61 1.51 24.75
N LEU A 894 -0.44 0.55 23.83
CA LEU A 894 0.62 0.55 22.81
C LEU A 894 0.40 1.63 21.75
N LYS A 895 -0.84 1.86 21.32
CA LYS A 895 -1.20 2.95 20.41
C LYS A 895 -0.78 4.32 20.94
N LYS A 896 -1.02 4.52 22.24
CA LYS A 896 -0.64 5.75 22.94
C LYS A 896 0.88 5.85 23.05
N ALA A 897 1.54 4.74 23.42
CA ALA A 897 2.98 4.65 23.63
C ALA A 897 3.85 4.77 22.37
N CYS A 898 3.32 4.32 21.23
CA CYS A 898 4.03 4.25 19.96
C CYS A 898 3.60 5.34 18.97
N LYS A 899 3.21 6.51 19.46
CA LYS A 899 2.77 7.64 18.63
C LYS A 899 3.96 8.50 18.20
N PHE A 900 4.64 8.07 17.14
CA PHE A 900 5.82 8.72 16.59
C PHE A 900 5.53 10.04 15.88
#